data_AF-A0A093XUZ0-F1
#
_entry.id   AF-A0A093XUZ0-F1
#
_cell.length_a   1.000
_cell.length_b   1.000
_cell.length_c   1.000
_cell.angle_alpha   90.00
_cell.angle_beta   90.00
_cell.angle_gamma   90.00
#
_symmetry.space_group_name_H-M   'P 1'
#
loop_
_entity.id
_entity.type
_entity.pdbx_description
1 polymer ?
#
loop_
_entity_poly.entity_id
_entity_poly.type
_entity_poly.pdbx_seq_one_letter_code
_entity_poly.pdbx_strand_id
1 'polypeptide(L)'
;MSSPIASSVASEQFGDIQAQLRSLRNNVDHLEAVASVPAKQRNTSVKELAGDIASDAYNVGIPTDILEQLVDILTKPNHLDQTTITTLIKNLYPQERVPSTAVTKIVCSLGPTKLKPSPATQTLLLQWLLLVYEFFEEPAILSRLYSVLFNMLDMISLRRPLCHILSLITRRPHVKPFRIQAIMELLRNATDDEKELMGLLRVFKNYYPDIIIGEIGRSKFFFKHPDPEWTARLKQLQDRNLERIQFGNGHNNVFQVVRRGASSKRRKVAGIIPDVQTSRVKPSYTSLEELRDVDGFVERLEKIELPNQIVSMLENRMAHKYMALVGPEVARHRLDDWLDAFLKDEIEMAKLPDSTDSEALRYVLGAVCCYVQSTKILPAAVRSFLDHYLRTWNGQDYRQEILNILKFLPKCSYHDLRSQYLERLDTTVLNYNPSSWTDLLDFYANLIRQWGISLRSDTSSFTNRGFKPLVSLITHVELLLLSLMEIPFTPEADKTGDFRPVTTTILDLYSDLAELYSHASTNGNIRLTVPLAPAVYSLIFTSNLAQISRLSNILSIYKNSFETSLKSQTLQSPAKSAGGFYAPEMVGLYNGYIMDLCNLIWRNRALNREDQNAHGCLIPEVTKKAFVEYINDSNEILKHRRLTRSEGPAFNYALSLMFSLSHHVALANHSAACFATLEERAGITDDKLKLQRPVTQKALEALEKEGGIKLIWAEYRLKMLDWFDGLGSDGIGNLMRSTMKALRKDG
;
A
#
# COMPACT_ATOMS: atom_id res chain seq x y z
N MET A 1 -22.43 5.05 -8.65
CA MET A 1 -23.90 5.20 -8.73
C MET A 1 -24.49 4.73 -7.40
N SER A 2 -24.71 5.66 -6.46
CA SER A 2 -25.38 5.39 -5.18
C SER A 2 -26.90 5.48 -5.38
N SER A 3 -27.64 4.50 -4.87
CA SER A 3 -29.08 4.41 -5.09
C SER A 3 -29.84 5.51 -4.33
N PRO A 4 -30.88 6.14 -4.95
CA PRO A 4 -31.66 7.20 -4.31
C PRO A 4 -32.45 6.71 -3.08
N ILE A 5 -32.70 5.41 -2.97
CA ILE A 5 -33.42 4.78 -1.86
C ILE A 5 -32.59 4.80 -0.56
N ALA A 6 -31.25 4.71 -0.64
CA ALA A 6 -30.39 4.81 0.54
C ALA A 6 -30.39 6.24 1.14
N SER A 7 -30.63 7.26 0.31
CA SER A 7 -30.65 8.65 0.75
C SER A 7 -31.92 9.04 1.53
N SER A 8 -33.08 8.49 1.16
CA SER A 8 -34.34 8.77 1.88
C SER A 8 -34.40 8.07 3.24
N VAL A 9 -33.95 6.80 3.31
CA VAL A 9 -33.88 6.03 4.57
C VAL A 9 -32.86 6.65 5.54
N ALA A 10 -31.75 7.17 5.02
CA ALA A 10 -30.81 7.92 5.85
C ALA A 10 -31.46 9.20 6.42
N SER A 11 -32.20 9.96 5.60
CA SER A 11 -32.86 11.22 6.03
C SER A 11 -33.93 11.04 7.11
N GLU A 12 -34.71 9.95 7.07
CA GLU A 12 -35.69 9.62 8.10
C GLU A 12 -35.01 9.20 9.42
N GLN A 13 -33.95 8.37 9.34
CA GLN A 13 -33.15 7.99 10.51
C GLN A 13 -32.44 9.20 11.16
N PHE A 14 -32.04 10.21 10.36
CA PHE A 14 -31.48 11.46 10.88
C PHE A 14 -32.51 12.28 11.67
N GLY A 15 -33.78 12.29 11.26
CA GLY A 15 -34.87 12.98 11.96
C GLY A 15 -35.17 12.39 13.34
N ASP A 16 -35.26 11.06 13.44
CA ASP A 16 -35.54 10.35 14.69
C ASP A 16 -34.45 10.55 15.74
N ILE A 17 -33.18 10.58 15.31
CA ILE A 17 -32.05 10.78 16.23
C ILE A 17 -31.99 12.22 16.75
N GLN A 18 -32.35 13.21 15.94
CA GLN A 18 -32.45 14.60 16.41
C GLN A 18 -33.59 14.79 17.41
N ALA A 19 -34.71 14.08 17.24
CA ALA A 19 -35.80 14.07 18.21
C ALA A 19 -35.37 13.41 19.53
N GLN A 20 -34.62 12.30 19.48
CA GLN A 20 -34.04 11.64 20.67
C GLN A 20 -33.03 12.53 21.40
N LEU A 21 -32.17 13.27 20.69
CA LEU A 21 -31.24 14.22 21.31
C LEU A 21 -31.95 15.40 22.01
N ARG A 22 -33.07 15.87 21.44
CA ARG A 22 -33.92 16.91 22.08
C ARG A 22 -34.63 16.37 23.32
N SER A 23 -35.12 15.13 23.26
CA SER A 23 -35.70 14.43 24.41
C SER A 23 -34.67 14.26 25.53
N LEU A 24 -33.46 13.80 25.19
CA LEU A 24 -32.35 13.66 26.14
C LEU A 24 -32.03 14.99 26.83
N ARG A 25 -31.96 16.10 26.08
CA ARG A 25 -31.69 17.43 26.64
C ARG A 25 -32.78 17.86 27.63
N ASN A 26 -34.05 17.73 27.25
CA ASN A 26 -35.17 18.09 28.10
C ASN A 26 -35.22 17.24 29.39
N ASN A 27 -34.88 15.94 29.29
CA ASN A 27 -34.84 15.03 30.43
C ASN A 27 -33.68 15.37 31.40
N VAL A 28 -32.53 15.81 30.89
CA VAL A 28 -31.39 16.26 31.70
C VAL A 28 -31.67 17.59 32.38
N ASP A 29 -32.29 18.55 31.69
CA ASP A 29 -32.72 19.83 32.28
C ASP A 29 -33.77 19.59 33.40
N HIS A 30 -34.68 18.63 33.20
CA HIS A 30 -35.64 18.21 34.23
C HIS A 30 -34.95 17.51 35.41
N LEU A 31 -33.91 16.71 35.16
CA LEU A 31 -33.11 16.07 36.19
C LEU A 31 -32.34 17.11 37.05
N GLU A 32 -31.81 18.17 36.44
CA GLU A 32 -31.13 19.26 37.15
C GLU A 32 -32.08 19.96 38.13
N ALA A 33 -33.28 20.30 37.67
CA ALA A 33 -34.31 20.92 38.51
C ALA A 33 -34.69 20.02 39.70
N VAL A 34 -34.84 18.72 39.48
CA VAL A 34 -35.26 17.75 40.51
C VAL A 34 -34.12 17.36 41.47
N ALA A 35 -32.86 17.39 41.03
CA ALA A 35 -31.69 17.07 41.84
C ALA A 35 -31.49 18.04 43.03
N SER A 36 -31.94 19.28 42.87
CA SER A 36 -31.89 20.35 43.90
C SER A 36 -32.99 20.25 44.97
N VAL A 37 -34.07 19.50 44.71
CA VAL A 37 -35.26 19.42 45.56
C VAL A 37 -35.22 18.15 46.43
N PRO A 38 -35.58 18.21 47.73
CA PRO A 38 -35.60 17.03 48.61
C PRO A 38 -36.69 16.01 48.21
N ALA A 39 -36.44 14.72 48.48
CA ALA A 39 -37.25 13.59 48.02
C ALA A 39 -38.76 13.65 48.39
N LYS A 40 -39.14 14.43 49.40
CA LYS A 40 -40.53 14.57 49.87
C LYS A 40 -41.40 15.54 49.04
N GLN A 41 -40.79 16.36 48.18
CA GLN A 41 -41.47 17.41 47.40
C GLN A 41 -41.49 17.11 45.89
N ARG A 42 -41.14 15.88 45.49
CA ARG A 42 -41.02 15.48 44.08
C ARG A 42 -42.33 14.85 43.59
N ASN A 43 -42.88 15.37 42.49
CA ASN A 43 -44.05 14.80 41.82
C ASN A 43 -43.67 13.84 40.67
N THR A 44 -42.39 13.79 40.29
CA THR A 44 -41.86 12.96 39.19
C THR A 44 -40.93 11.87 39.73
N SER A 45 -40.97 10.70 39.09
CA SER A 45 -40.16 9.57 39.52
C SER A 45 -38.73 9.70 38.93
N VAL A 46 -37.77 9.99 39.80
CA VAL A 46 -36.34 10.15 39.44
C VAL A 46 -35.76 8.88 38.83
N LYS A 47 -36.33 7.72 39.18
CA LYS A 47 -35.90 6.42 38.69
C LYS A 47 -36.28 6.17 37.23
N GLU A 48 -37.46 6.61 36.80
CA GLU A 48 -37.88 6.50 35.39
C GLU A 48 -37.09 7.49 34.53
N LEU A 49 -36.93 8.74 34.99
CA LEU A 49 -36.10 9.75 34.31
C LEU A 49 -34.65 9.29 34.11
N ALA A 50 -34.03 8.71 35.14
CA ALA A 50 -32.69 8.16 35.02
C ALA A 50 -32.62 6.93 34.10
N GLY A 51 -33.72 6.15 34.01
CA GLY A 51 -33.86 5.03 33.08
C GLY A 51 -33.97 5.47 31.62
N ASP A 52 -34.74 6.52 31.37
CA ASP A 52 -34.92 7.11 30.03
C ASP A 52 -33.62 7.77 29.54
N ILE A 53 -32.93 8.52 30.41
CA ILE A 53 -31.61 9.09 30.09
C ILE A 53 -30.59 7.96 29.81
N ALA A 54 -30.64 6.86 30.56
CA ALA A 54 -29.74 5.73 30.33
C ALA A 54 -30.02 4.99 29.01
N SER A 55 -31.29 4.85 28.62
CA SER A 55 -31.67 4.19 27.36
C SER A 55 -31.32 5.05 26.15
N ASP A 56 -31.55 6.36 26.22
CA ASP A 56 -31.18 7.32 25.19
C ASP A 56 -29.64 7.42 25.05
N ALA A 57 -28.91 7.47 26.17
CA ALA A 57 -27.45 7.48 26.18
C ALA A 57 -26.83 6.20 25.59
N TYR A 58 -27.46 5.02 25.79
CA TYR A 58 -27.00 3.76 25.22
C TYR A 58 -27.22 3.67 23.69
N ASN A 59 -28.26 4.32 23.19
CA ASN A 59 -28.66 4.28 21.79
C ASN A 59 -27.98 5.34 20.92
N VAL A 60 -27.87 6.57 21.42
CA VAL A 60 -27.39 7.73 20.65
C VAL A 60 -26.01 8.20 21.10
N GLY A 61 -25.71 8.08 22.40
CA GLY A 61 -24.58 8.73 23.05
C GLY A 61 -24.93 10.15 23.53
N ILE A 62 -24.09 10.71 24.40
CA ILE A 62 -24.30 12.01 25.07
C ILE A 62 -23.40 13.06 24.42
N PRO A 63 -23.93 14.18 23.92
CA PRO A 63 -23.14 15.28 23.37
C PRO A 63 -22.39 16.04 24.47
N THR A 64 -21.35 16.78 24.10
CA THR A 64 -20.43 17.48 25.02
C THR A 64 -21.13 18.44 25.99
N ASP A 65 -22.07 19.26 25.50
CA ASP A 65 -22.84 20.20 26.33
C ASP A 65 -23.62 19.49 27.45
N ILE A 66 -24.31 18.40 27.11
CA ILE A 66 -25.13 17.60 28.05
C ILE A 66 -24.23 16.81 29.01
N LEU A 67 -23.08 16.34 28.52
CA LEU A 67 -22.08 15.67 29.34
C LEU A 67 -21.54 16.60 30.43
N GLU A 68 -21.25 17.87 30.10
CA GLU A 68 -20.81 18.86 31.10
C GLU A 68 -21.87 19.15 32.16
N GLN A 69 -23.14 19.28 31.74
CA GLN A 69 -24.26 19.47 32.66
C GLN A 69 -24.45 18.25 33.59
N LEU A 70 -24.40 17.04 33.05
CA LEU A 70 -24.49 15.81 33.84
C LEU A 70 -23.31 15.67 34.81
N VAL A 71 -22.09 16.04 34.39
CA VAL A 71 -20.92 16.07 35.28
C VAL A 71 -21.09 17.13 36.37
N ASP A 72 -21.65 18.30 36.08
CA ASP A 72 -21.94 19.32 37.10
C ASP A 72 -22.98 18.86 38.12
N ILE A 73 -24.02 18.15 37.67
CA ILE A 73 -24.99 17.51 38.56
C ILE A 73 -24.25 16.47 39.42
N LEU A 74 -23.51 15.53 38.84
CA LEU A 74 -22.89 14.43 39.58
C LEU A 74 -21.77 14.86 40.55
N THR A 75 -21.17 16.03 40.35
CA THR A 75 -20.06 16.55 41.18
C THR A 75 -20.51 17.47 42.31
N LYS A 76 -21.71 18.06 42.23
CA LYS A 76 -22.31 18.89 43.28
C LYS A 76 -23.08 18.04 44.32
N PRO A 77 -23.30 18.57 45.55
CA PRO A 77 -24.10 17.86 46.54
C PRO A 77 -25.56 17.80 46.09
N ASN A 78 -26.06 16.59 45.84
CA ASN A 78 -27.44 16.36 45.38
C ASN A 78 -28.24 15.49 46.35
N HIS A 79 -29.56 15.57 46.24
CA HIS A 79 -30.51 14.72 46.96
C HIS A 79 -30.93 13.48 46.15
N LEU A 80 -30.08 13.00 45.23
CA LEU A 80 -30.35 11.83 44.38
C LEU A 80 -29.95 10.54 45.09
N ASP A 81 -30.69 9.45 44.85
CA ASP A 81 -30.39 8.14 45.43
C ASP A 81 -29.11 7.56 44.82
N GLN A 82 -28.30 6.87 45.63
CA GLN A 82 -27.03 6.27 45.18
C GLN A 82 -27.20 5.30 44.00
N THR A 83 -28.36 4.65 43.89
CA THR A 83 -28.74 3.76 42.77
C THR A 83 -28.93 4.51 41.46
N THR A 84 -29.56 5.69 41.49
CA THR A 84 -29.73 6.57 40.31
C THR A 84 -28.40 7.14 39.85
N ILE A 85 -27.53 7.55 40.78
CA ILE A 85 -26.18 8.03 40.47
C ILE A 85 -25.33 6.93 39.81
N THR A 86 -25.43 5.70 40.31
CA THR A 86 -24.68 4.56 39.75
C THR A 86 -25.15 4.19 38.35
N THR A 87 -26.46 4.25 38.08
CA THR A 87 -27.04 3.95 36.76
C THR A 87 -26.69 5.03 35.73
N LEU A 88 -26.68 6.29 36.13
CA LEU A 88 -26.23 7.38 35.27
C LEU A 88 -24.74 7.23 34.91
N ILE A 89 -23.85 7.05 35.89
CA ILE A 89 -22.40 6.96 35.64
C ILE A 89 -22.04 5.78 34.74
N LYS A 90 -22.69 4.62 34.92
CA LYS A 90 -22.44 3.44 34.08
C LYS A 90 -22.87 3.63 32.62
N ASN A 91 -23.83 4.52 32.36
CA ASN A 91 -24.36 4.77 31.01
C ASN A 91 -23.88 6.11 30.41
N LEU A 92 -22.83 6.73 30.97
CA LEU A 92 -22.22 7.94 30.42
C LEU A 92 -21.40 7.62 29.16
N TYR A 93 -22.04 7.44 28.01
CA TYR A 93 -21.37 7.21 26.73
C TYR A 93 -21.13 8.54 25.99
N PRO A 94 -19.91 9.10 25.96
CA PRO A 94 -19.67 10.34 25.25
C PRO A 94 -19.73 10.16 23.73
N GLN A 95 -20.54 10.97 23.06
CA GLN A 95 -20.70 10.94 21.61
C GLN A 95 -19.47 11.51 20.87
N GLU A 96 -18.77 12.44 21.51
CA GLU A 96 -17.58 13.13 20.98
C GLU A 96 -16.39 12.99 21.94
N ARG A 97 -15.26 13.62 21.61
CA ARG A 97 -14.10 13.67 22.50
C ARG A 97 -14.47 14.41 23.79
N VAL A 98 -14.01 13.90 24.94
CA VAL A 98 -14.35 14.49 26.24
C VAL A 98 -13.52 15.75 26.49
N PRO A 99 -14.17 16.89 26.81
CA PRO A 99 -13.50 18.16 26.97
C PRO A 99 -12.69 18.25 28.27
N SER A 100 -11.70 19.14 28.27
CA SER A 100 -10.77 19.32 29.39
C SER A 100 -11.41 19.84 30.68
N THR A 101 -12.47 20.62 30.53
CA THR A 101 -13.35 21.16 31.56
C THR A 101 -14.02 20.05 32.38
N ALA A 102 -14.64 19.08 31.72
CA ALA A 102 -15.33 17.95 32.34
C ALA A 102 -14.34 17.07 33.15
N VAL A 103 -13.19 16.74 32.58
CA VAL A 103 -12.15 15.96 33.26
C VAL A 103 -11.64 16.70 34.51
N THR A 104 -11.41 18.01 34.41
CA THR A 104 -10.93 18.82 35.54
C THR A 104 -11.97 18.90 36.66
N LYS A 105 -13.25 19.09 36.32
CA LYS A 105 -14.37 19.10 37.30
C LYS A 105 -14.46 17.77 38.06
N ILE A 106 -14.35 16.64 37.35
CA ILE A 106 -14.35 15.31 37.98
C ILE A 106 -13.15 15.17 38.94
N VAL A 107 -11.93 15.54 38.52
CA VAL A 107 -10.75 15.45 39.38
C VAL A 107 -10.85 16.37 40.60
N CYS A 108 -11.39 17.58 40.46
CA CYS A 108 -11.61 18.51 41.56
C CYS A 108 -12.66 18.00 42.58
N SER A 109 -13.62 17.20 42.12
CA SER A 109 -14.65 16.60 42.99
C SER A 109 -14.13 15.49 43.92
N LEU A 110 -12.91 15.00 43.71
CA LEU A 110 -12.31 13.95 44.53
C LEU A 110 -11.86 14.49 45.89
N GLY A 111 -12.17 13.79 46.98
CA GLY A 111 -11.64 14.07 48.31
C GLY A 111 -12.62 13.92 49.47
N PRO A 112 -12.14 14.03 50.72
CA PRO A 112 -12.89 13.67 51.93
C PRO A 112 -13.83 14.76 52.46
N THR A 113 -14.01 15.87 51.74
CA THR A 113 -14.80 17.02 52.20
C THR A 113 -16.31 16.75 52.13
N LYS A 114 -17.08 17.21 53.13
CA LYS A 114 -18.57 17.04 53.18
C LYS A 114 -19.33 17.67 52.00
N LEU A 115 -18.71 18.59 51.25
CA LEU A 115 -19.27 19.23 50.05
C LEU A 115 -19.07 18.40 48.77
N LYS A 116 -18.35 17.27 48.86
CA LYS A 116 -17.97 16.42 47.73
C LYS A 116 -18.84 15.15 47.68
N PRO A 117 -18.97 14.51 46.50
CA PRO A 117 -19.78 13.31 46.33
C PRO A 117 -19.30 12.14 47.21
N SER A 118 -20.19 11.15 47.42
CA SER A 118 -19.87 9.98 48.24
C SER A 118 -18.63 9.22 47.72
N PRO A 119 -17.85 8.54 48.59
CA PRO A 119 -16.65 7.81 48.17
C PRO A 119 -16.94 6.76 47.09
N ALA A 120 -18.12 6.12 47.14
CA ALA A 120 -18.55 5.16 46.13
C ALA A 120 -18.76 5.82 44.75
N THR A 121 -19.34 7.02 44.72
CA THR A 121 -19.50 7.81 43.49
C THR A 121 -18.16 8.28 42.95
N GLN A 122 -17.23 8.71 43.82
CA GLN A 122 -15.86 9.08 43.42
C GLN A 122 -15.11 7.91 42.77
N THR A 123 -15.22 6.70 43.32
CA THR A 123 -14.64 5.49 42.72
C THR A 123 -15.23 5.19 41.34
N LEU A 124 -16.54 5.32 41.16
CA LEU A 124 -17.21 5.10 39.87
C LEU A 124 -16.79 6.14 38.82
N LEU A 125 -16.64 7.42 39.20
CA LEU A 125 -16.16 8.46 38.30
C LEU A 125 -14.70 8.22 37.86
N LEU A 126 -13.84 7.74 38.76
CA LEU A 126 -12.47 7.35 38.41
C LEU A 126 -12.43 6.13 37.48
N GLN A 127 -13.31 5.15 37.71
CA GLN A 127 -13.46 4.01 36.79
C GLN A 127 -13.96 4.46 35.42
N TRP A 128 -14.88 5.41 35.36
CA TRP A 128 -15.32 6.00 34.10
C TRP A 128 -14.19 6.75 33.38
N LEU A 129 -13.38 7.56 34.10
CA LEU A 129 -12.20 8.21 33.52
C LEU A 129 -11.19 7.21 32.95
N LEU A 130 -11.06 6.02 33.53
CA LEU A 130 -10.25 4.93 32.97
C LEU A 130 -10.81 4.42 31.65
N LEU A 131 -12.13 4.20 31.56
CA LEU A 131 -12.80 3.72 30.35
C LEU A 131 -12.71 4.73 29.20
N VAL A 132 -12.69 6.03 29.52
CA VAL A 132 -12.73 7.11 28.54
C VAL A 132 -11.34 7.69 28.21
N TYR A 133 -10.27 7.20 28.83
CA TYR A 133 -8.90 7.71 28.68
C TYR A 133 -8.40 7.80 27.21
N GLU A 134 -8.78 6.85 26.34
CA GLU A 134 -8.41 6.86 24.92
C GLU A 134 -9.13 7.97 24.11
N PHE A 135 -10.15 8.60 24.69
CA PHE A 135 -11.13 9.46 24.03
C PHE A 135 -11.13 10.93 24.52
N PHE A 136 -10.11 11.35 25.26
CA PHE A 136 -9.97 12.76 25.64
C PHE A 136 -9.62 13.66 24.45
N GLU A 137 -10.08 14.91 24.52
CA GLU A 137 -9.74 15.96 23.55
C GLU A 137 -8.26 16.36 23.66
N GLU A 138 -7.78 16.64 24.89
CA GLU A 138 -6.37 16.90 25.18
C GLU A 138 -5.77 15.71 25.98
N PRO A 139 -4.97 14.83 25.38
CA PRO A 139 -4.44 13.63 26.05
C PRO A 139 -3.46 13.95 27.20
N ALA A 140 -3.04 15.22 27.35
CA ALA A 140 -2.10 15.69 28.35
C ALA A 140 -2.76 16.21 29.65
N ILE A 141 -4.08 16.39 29.73
CA ILE A 141 -4.75 16.97 30.92
C ILE A 141 -4.45 16.18 32.19
N LEU A 142 -4.62 14.86 32.16
CA LEU A 142 -4.33 14.02 33.34
C LEU A 142 -2.85 14.06 33.73
N SER A 143 -1.94 14.21 32.76
CA SER A 143 -0.51 14.36 33.04
C SER A 143 -0.18 15.70 33.72
N ARG A 144 -0.93 16.77 33.43
CA ARG A 144 -0.83 18.05 34.14
C ARG A 144 -1.37 17.96 35.56
N LEU A 145 -2.44 17.20 35.77
CA LEU A 145 -3.06 16.96 37.07
C LEU A 145 -2.39 15.83 37.88
N TYR A 146 -1.27 15.29 37.38
CA TYR A 146 -0.57 14.14 37.99
C TYR A 146 -0.27 14.36 39.47
N SER A 147 0.24 15.53 39.86
CA SER A 147 0.56 15.83 41.26
C SER A 147 -0.67 15.78 42.17
N VAL A 148 -1.82 16.21 41.68
CA VAL A 148 -3.09 16.19 42.44
C VAL A 148 -3.55 14.75 42.62
N LEU A 149 -3.61 13.98 41.53
CA LEU A 149 -4.01 12.56 41.57
C LEU A 149 -3.07 11.72 42.45
N PHE A 150 -1.78 12.03 42.43
CA PHE A 150 -0.78 11.35 43.26
C PHE A 150 -1.00 11.60 44.76
N ASN A 151 -1.31 12.84 45.15
CA ASN A 151 -1.58 13.18 46.55
C ASN A 151 -2.89 12.53 47.06
N MET A 152 -3.82 12.16 46.16
CA MET A 152 -5.06 11.47 46.53
C MET A 152 -4.88 9.97 46.80
N LEU A 153 -3.67 9.41 46.62
CA LEU A 153 -3.36 8.00 46.90
C LEU A 153 -3.48 7.62 48.39
N ASP A 154 -3.43 8.60 49.29
CA ASP A 154 -3.63 8.42 50.71
C ASP A 154 -5.04 7.88 51.03
N MET A 155 -6.03 8.14 50.16
CA MET A 155 -7.39 7.62 50.29
C MET A 155 -7.49 6.16 49.86
N ILE A 156 -7.62 5.25 50.82
CA ILE A 156 -7.70 3.79 50.60
C ILE A 156 -8.83 3.42 49.60
N SER A 157 -9.99 4.08 49.67
CA SER A 157 -11.15 3.78 48.81
C SER A 157 -10.94 4.11 47.32
N LEU A 158 -10.09 5.08 47.00
CA LEU A 158 -9.82 5.54 45.63
C LEU A 158 -8.50 4.98 45.08
N ARG A 159 -7.66 4.41 45.95
CA ARG A 159 -6.30 3.98 45.63
C ARG A 159 -6.23 3.04 44.43
N ARG A 160 -7.14 2.06 44.36
CA ARG A 160 -7.18 1.06 43.29
C ARG A 160 -7.36 1.67 41.89
N PRO A 161 -8.43 2.44 41.60
CA PRO A 161 -8.56 3.08 40.29
C PRO A 161 -7.52 4.19 40.06
N LEU A 162 -7.08 4.91 41.10
CA LEU A 162 -6.02 5.92 40.97
C LEU A 162 -4.68 5.31 40.53
N CYS A 163 -4.28 4.17 41.11
CA CYS A 163 -3.06 3.47 40.71
C CYS A 163 -3.10 3.03 39.25
N HIS A 164 -4.27 2.58 38.77
CA HIS A 164 -4.46 2.24 37.37
C HIS A 164 -4.33 3.47 36.48
N ILE A 165 -5.01 4.59 36.81
CA ILE A 165 -4.89 5.84 36.03
C ILE A 165 -3.43 6.31 36.01
N LEU A 166 -2.81 6.39 37.19
CA LEU A 166 -1.42 6.79 37.36
C LEU A 166 -0.49 5.91 36.52
N SER A 167 -0.71 4.59 36.47
CA SER A 167 0.10 3.68 35.65
C SER A 167 -0.02 3.92 34.14
N LEU A 168 -1.14 4.49 33.67
CA LEU A 168 -1.38 4.82 32.25
C LEU A 168 -0.83 6.20 31.88
N ILE A 169 -0.81 7.14 32.83
CA ILE A 169 -0.36 8.53 32.61
C ILE A 169 1.10 8.77 33.02
N THR A 170 1.73 7.82 33.73
CA THR A 170 3.14 7.92 34.14
C THR A 170 4.06 8.05 32.93
N ARG A 171 4.79 9.16 32.92
CA ARG A 171 5.86 9.49 31.99
C ARG A 171 7.09 9.86 32.82
N ARG A 172 8.26 9.94 32.19
CA ARG A 172 9.53 10.32 32.82
C ARG A 172 9.47 11.52 33.78
N PRO A 173 8.87 12.69 33.44
CA PRO A 173 8.90 13.85 34.34
C PRO A 173 8.11 13.64 35.64
N HIS A 174 7.25 12.62 35.68
CA HIS A 174 6.42 12.32 36.84
C HIS A 174 7.15 11.42 37.86
N VAL A 175 8.20 10.71 37.45
CA VAL A 175 8.98 9.81 38.29
C VAL A 175 10.09 10.62 38.98
N LYS A 176 9.82 11.04 40.23
CA LYS A 176 10.77 11.79 41.06
C LYS A 176 11.10 10.99 42.34
N PRO A 177 12.31 11.11 42.90
CA PRO A 177 12.73 10.35 44.08
C PRO A 177 11.76 10.43 45.27
N PHE A 178 11.22 11.61 45.57
CA PHE A 178 10.26 11.79 46.67
C PHE A 178 8.93 11.02 46.46
N ARG A 179 8.49 10.84 45.20
CA ARG A 179 7.27 10.07 44.88
C ARG A 179 7.51 8.57 44.99
N ILE A 180 8.71 8.11 44.63
CA ILE A 180 9.13 6.73 44.83
C ILE A 180 9.13 6.42 46.33
N GLN A 181 9.69 7.32 47.15
CA GLN A 181 9.69 7.19 48.60
C GLN A 181 8.27 7.17 49.17
N ALA A 182 7.39 8.08 48.75
CA ALA A 182 6.00 8.11 49.19
C ALA A 182 5.23 6.81 48.84
N ILE A 183 5.43 6.24 47.65
CA ILE A 183 4.83 4.94 47.28
C ILE A 183 5.38 3.81 48.16
N MET A 184 6.68 3.79 48.46
CA MET A 184 7.28 2.78 49.33
C MET A 184 6.78 2.91 50.78
N GLU A 185 6.58 4.13 51.28
CA GLU A 185 5.99 4.38 52.59
C GLU A 185 4.52 3.90 52.66
N LEU A 186 3.72 4.17 51.62
CA LEU A 186 2.35 3.65 51.51
C LEU A 186 2.32 2.12 51.45
N LEU A 187 3.25 1.50 50.72
CA LEU A 187 3.38 0.05 50.63
C LEU A 187 3.77 -0.58 51.98
N ARG A 188 4.65 0.09 52.75
CA ARG A 188 5.06 -0.37 54.08
C ARG A 188 3.91 -0.29 55.11
N ASN A 189 3.02 0.69 54.94
CA ASN A 189 1.88 0.90 55.83
C ASN A 189 0.65 0.06 55.45
N ALA A 190 0.62 -0.54 54.25
CA ALA A 190 -0.48 -1.37 53.77
C ALA A 190 -0.22 -2.85 54.08
N THR A 191 -1.11 -3.47 54.86
CA THR A 191 -1.02 -4.89 55.22
C THR A 191 -1.43 -5.76 54.02
N ASP A 192 -0.43 -6.33 53.35
CA ASP A 192 -0.41 -7.56 52.52
C ASP A 192 -1.34 -7.76 51.29
N ASP A 193 -2.02 -6.74 50.72
CA ASP A 193 -2.79 -7.01 49.48
C ASP A 193 -3.01 -5.86 48.46
N GLU A 194 -2.12 -4.87 48.38
CA GLU A 194 -2.22 -3.79 47.38
C GLU A 194 -1.37 -4.04 46.12
N LYS A 195 -1.78 -5.05 45.35
CA LYS A 195 -1.18 -5.46 44.06
C LYS A 195 -1.11 -4.31 43.05
N GLU A 196 -2.01 -3.34 43.16
CA GLU A 196 -2.08 -2.15 42.30
C GLU A 196 -0.98 -1.11 42.59
N LEU A 197 -0.59 -0.89 43.85
CA LEU A 197 0.55 -0.02 44.17
C LEU A 197 1.87 -0.64 43.66
N MET A 198 2.00 -1.96 43.78
CA MET A 198 3.12 -2.70 43.20
C MET A 198 3.17 -2.60 41.67
N GLY A 199 2.00 -2.61 41.02
CA GLY A 199 1.87 -2.35 39.58
C GLY A 199 2.38 -0.95 39.19
N LEU A 200 2.04 0.08 39.97
CA LEU A 200 2.51 1.45 39.75
C LEU A 200 4.04 1.56 39.95
N LEU A 201 4.57 0.96 41.01
CA LEU A 201 6.01 0.95 41.30
C LEU A 201 6.82 0.26 40.19
N ARG A 202 6.28 -0.81 39.58
CA ARG A 202 6.91 -1.46 38.42
C ARG A 202 6.96 -0.55 37.20
N VAL A 203 5.93 0.26 36.96
CA VAL A 203 5.95 1.25 35.88
C VAL A 203 7.00 2.34 36.15
N PHE A 204 7.17 2.76 37.41
CA PHE A 204 8.25 3.68 37.79
C PHE A 204 9.64 3.05 37.56
N LYS A 205 9.81 1.76 37.86
CA LYS A 205 11.05 1.00 37.62
C LYS A 205 11.46 0.99 36.13
N ASN A 206 10.50 0.97 35.21
CA ASN A 206 10.80 1.03 33.76
C ASN A 206 11.51 2.34 33.38
N TYR A 207 11.25 3.44 34.08
CA TYR A 207 11.87 4.74 33.83
C TYR A 207 13.12 4.99 34.70
N TYR A 208 13.19 4.39 35.89
CA TYR A 208 14.32 4.50 36.83
C TYR A 208 14.74 3.10 37.34
N PRO A 209 15.73 2.44 36.70
CA PRO A 209 16.05 1.04 36.96
C PRO A 209 16.77 0.80 38.31
N ASP A 210 17.28 1.84 38.96
CA ASP A 210 18.04 1.73 40.23
C ASP A 210 17.15 1.46 41.45
N ILE A 211 15.82 1.33 41.27
CA ILE A 211 14.88 0.93 42.33
C ILE A 211 15.02 -0.58 42.58
N ILE A 212 15.69 -0.94 43.69
CA ILE A 212 15.80 -2.32 44.16
C ILE A 212 14.49 -2.67 44.89
N ILE A 213 13.58 -3.34 44.17
CA ILE A 213 12.36 -3.94 44.74
C ILE A 213 12.69 -5.40 45.07
N GLY A 214 12.46 -5.82 46.31
CA GLY A 214 12.64 -7.23 46.73
C GLY A 214 11.89 -8.19 45.80
N GLU A 215 12.50 -9.34 45.50
CA GLU A 215 11.93 -10.34 44.59
C GLU A 215 10.61 -10.88 45.11
N ILE A 216 9.51 -10.43 44.50
CA ILE A 216 8.18 -11.02 44.74
C ILE A 216 7.62 -11.39 43.35
N GLY A 217 7.61 -12.70 43.09
CA GLY A 217 6.96 -13.44 42.00
C GLY A 217 6.74 -12.71 40.66
N ARG A 218 7.39 -13.20 39.59
CA ARG A 218 7.09 -12.85 38.18
C ARG A 218 5.61 -13.07 37.88
N SER A 219 4.79 -12.06 38.07
CA SER A 219 3.36 -12.19 37.87
C SER A 219 2.87 -11.03 36.99
N LYS A 220 2.13 -11.43 35.93
CA LYS A 220 1.78 -10.65 34.72
C LYS A 220 1.11 -9.32 35.10
N PHE A 221 1.30 -8.26 34.30
CA PHE A 221 0.60 -6.96 34.45
C PHE A 221 -0.86 -7.14 34.94
N PHE A 222 -1.17 -6.62 36.14
CA PHE A 222 -2.38 -6.98 36.90
C PHE A 222 -3.57 -6.05 36.73
N PHE A 223 -3.40 -4.92 36.05
CA PHE A 223 -4.51 -4.02 35.79
C PHE A 223 -5.39 -4.63 34.70
N LYS A 224 -6.45 -5.35 35.11
CA LYS A 224 -7.51 -5.78 34.21
C LYS A 224 -8.28 -4.54 33.76
N HIS A 225 -8.53 -4.44 32.44
CA HIS A 225 -9.40 -3.40 31.91
C HIS A 225 -10.78 -3.51 32.59
N PRO A 226 -11.34 -2.43 33.17
CA PRO A 226 -12.53 -2.53 34.03
C PRO A 226 -13.75 -3.09 33.30
N ASP A 227 -13.92 -2.74 32.01
CA ASP A 227 -15.00 -3.27 31.16
C ASP A 227 -14.68 -3.14 29.65
N PRO A 228 -14.32 -4.23 28.94
CA PRO A 228 -14.04 -4.19 27.51
C PRO A 228 -15.31 -4.11 26.63
N GLU A 229 -16.46 -4.59 27.11
CA GLU A 229 -17.72 -4.56 26.35
C GLU A 229 -18.25 -3.12 26.27
N TRP A 230 -18.15 -2.39 27.38
CA TRP A 230 -18.51 -0.97 27.44
C TRP A 230 -17.69 -0.12 26.46
N THR A 231 -16.37 -0.32 26.41
CA THR A 231 -15.48 0.43 25.50
C THR A 231 -15.66 0.05 24.04
N ALA A 232 -15.97 -1.21 23.73
CA ALA A 232 -16.33 -1.63 22.38
C ALA A 232 -17.60 -0.93 21.90
N ARG A 233 -18.61 -0.81 22.77
CA ARG A 233 -19.85 -0.08 22.47
C ARG A 233 -19.60 1.41 22.24
N LEU A 234 -18.77 2.05 23.08
CA LEU A 234 -18.39 3.45 22.89
C LEU A 234 -17.69 3.68 21.54
N LYS A 235 -16.77 2.78 21.15
CA LYS A 235 -16.11 2.85 19.83
C LYS A 235 -17.12 2.79 18.69
N GLN A 236 -18.08 1.86 18.75
CA GLN A 236 -19.15 1.79 17.74
C GLN A 236 -19.99 3.08 17.66
N LEU A 237 -20.31 3.71 18.80
CA LEU A 237 -21.07 4.96 18.82
C LEU A 237 -20.28 6.12 18.22
N GLN A 238 -18.98 6.22 18.52
CA GLN A 238 -18.11 7.26 17.96
C GLN A 238 -17.80 7.04 16.49
N ASP A 239 -17.53 5.81 16.06
CA ASP A 239 -17.31 5.48 14.64
C ASP A 239 -18.54 5.82 13.80
N ARG A 240 -19.73 5.45 14.30
CA ARG A 240 -21.02 5.83 13.67
C ARG A 240 -21.21 7.36 13.64
N ASN A 241 -20.71 8.10 14.63
CA ASN A 241 -20.77 9.56 14.65
C ASN A 241 -19.72 10.20 13.72
N LEU A 242 -18.53 9.62 13.64
CA LEU A 242 -17.44 10.05 12.76
C LEU A 242 -17.78 9.81 11.30
N GLU A 243 -18.37 8.66 10.95
CA GLU A 243 -18.88 8.39 9.61
C GLU A 243 -19.91 9.47 9.20
N ARG A 244 -20.81 9.88 10.11
CA ARG A 244 -21.76 10.97 9.87
C ARG A 244 -21.09 12.32 9.59
N ILE A 245 -19.99 12.62 10.29
CA ILE A 245 -19.22 13.87 10.11
C ILE A 245 -18.32 13.80 8.86
N GLN A 246 -17.79 12.62 8.52
CA GLN A 246 -16.91 12.38 7.36
C GLN A 246 -17.65 12.46 6.02
N PHE A 247 -18.94 12.11 5.97
CA PHE A 247 -19.79 12.43 4.80
C PHE A 247 -19.95 13.96 4.58
N GLY A 248 -19.53 14.79 5.53
CA GLY A 248 -19.48 16.26 5.43
C GLY A 248 -18.07 16.87 5.26
N ASN A 249 -17.00 16.25 5.77
CA ASN A 249 -15.63 16.77 5.64
C ASN A 249 -14.56 15.67 5.72
N GLY A 250 -13.85 15.41 4.62
CA GLY A 250 -12.89 14.32 4.47
C GLY A 250 -11.47 14.61 4.97
N HIS A 251 -11.18 14.37 6.26
CA HIS A 251 -9.80 14.34 6.77
C HIS A 251 -9.59 13.16 7.74
N ASN A 252 -8.73 12.21 7.35
CA ASN A 252 -8.33 11.06 8.17
C ASN A 252 -6.94 11.30 8.80
N ASN A 253 -6.86 11.31 10.14
CA ASN A 253 -5.60 11.39 10.88
C ASN A 253 -5.07 9.98 11.23
N VAL A 254 -4.15 9.43 10.43
CA VAL A 254 -3.61 8.05 10.52
C VAL A 254 -2.23 8.02 11.21
N PHE A 255 -2.05 8.73 12.32
CA PHE A 255 -0.75 8.78 13.04
C PHE A 255 -0.71 8.03 14.37
N GLN A 256 -1.81 7.40 14.79
CA GLN A 256 -1.81 6.63 16.03
C GLN A 256 -1.15 5.26 15.82
N VAL A 257 0.07 5.10 16.35
CA VAL A 257 0.66 3.79 16.60
C VAL A 257 -0.18 3.11 17.68
N VAL A 258 -1.21 2.37 17.26
CA VAL A 258 -1.94 1.48 18.15
C VAL A 258 -0.91 0.49 18.68
N ARG A 259 -0.59 0.58 19.97
CA ARG A 259 0.07 -0.50 20.71
C ARG A 259 -0.92 -1.68 20.73
N ARG A 260 -1.07 -2.36 19.60
CA ARG A 260 -1.82 -3.62 19.54
C ARG A 260 -1.01 -4.58 20.39
N GLY A 261 -1.49 -4.86 21.59
CA GLY A 261 -0.95 -5.89 22.45
C GLY A 261 -0.71 -7.13 21.60
N ALA A 262 0.55 -7.55 21.54
CA ALA A 262 0.99 -8.65 20.70
C ALA A 262 0.08 -9.86 20.94
N SER A 263 -0.57 -10.34 19.88
CA SER A 263 -1.34 -11.57 19.92
C SER A 263 -0.44 -12.71 20.41
N SER A 264 -0.99 -13.58 21.24
CA SER A 264 -0.28 -14.66 21.96
C SER A 264 0.66 -15.52 21.07
N LYS A 265 0.39 -15.61 19.76
CA LYS A 265 1.25 -16.33 18.79
C LYS A 265 2.56 -15.61 18.43
N ARG A 266 2.68 -14.28 18.56
CA ARG A 266 3.91 -13.54 18.24
C ARG A 266 4.98 -13.61 19.34
N ARG A 267 4.65 -14.11 20.53
CA ARG A 267 5.49 -13.97 21.73
C ARG A 267 6.77 -14.82 21.74
N LYS A 268 6.86 -15.87 20.90
CA LYS A 268 8.08 -16.70 20.79
C LYS A 268 9.12 -16.08 19.84
N VAL A 269 8.69 -15.34 18.82
CA VAL A 269 9.58 -14.69 17.82
C VAL A 269 9.84 -13.21 18.17
N ALA A 270 8.90 -12.54 18.85
CA ALA A 270 9.06 -11.17 19.37
C ALA A 270 10.07 -11.02 20.54
N GLY A 271 10.84 -12.06 20.86
CA GLY A 271 11.97 -11.96 21.78
C GLY A 271 13.28 -11.55 21.09
N ILE A 272 13.37 -11.71 19.75
CA ILE A 272 14.58 -11.46 18.96
C ILE A 272 14.73 -9.97 18.66
N ILE A 273 13.62 -9.30 18.32
CA ILE A 273 13.55 -7.85 18.19
C ILE A 273 12.80 -7.30 19.39
N PRO A 274 13.48 -6.59 20.31
CA PRO A 274 12.84 -6.01 21.47
C PRO A 274 11.95 -4.81 21.14
N ASP A 275 10.99 -4.52 22.02
CA ASP A 275 10.19 -3.29 21.93
C ASP A 275 11.07 -2.04 22.04
N VAL A 276 10.67 -0.95 21.38
CA VAL A 276 11.40 0.34 21.44
C VAL A 276 11.40 0.86 22.86
N GLN A 277 12.57 0.79 23.50
CA GLN A 277 12.82 1.28 24.85
C GLN A 277 14.06 2.16 24.89
N THR A 278 13.88 3.33 25.47
CA THR A 278 14.95 4.29 25.79
C THR A 278 15.06 4.36 27.31
N SER A 279 16.26 4.30 27.90
CA SER A 279 16.44 4.61 29.34
C SER A 279 17.34 5.82 29.48
N ARG A 280 17.15 6.61 30.55
CA ARG A 280 17.97 7.78 30.88
C ARG A 280 18.03 8.90 29.81
N VAL A 281 16.86 9.42 29.43
CA VAL A 281 16.75 10.57 28.52
C VAL A 281 17.07 11.88 29.24
N LYS A 282 17.96 12.70 28.67
CA LYS A 282 18.26 14.05 29.18
C LYS A 282 16.98 14.90 29.15
N PRO A 283 16.75 15.80 30.13
CA PRO A 283 15.50 16.56 30.23
C PRO A 283 15.18 17.46 29.01
N SER A 284 16.17 17.76 28.16
CA SER A 284 15.98 18.51 26.90
C SER A 284 15.71 17.63 25.69
N TYR A 285 15.79 16.31 25.83
CA TYR A 285 15.61 15.33 24.75
C TYR A 285 14.30 14.56 24.93
N THR A 286 13.80 13.96 23.84
CA THR A 286 12.54 13.22 23.80
C THR A 286 12.80 11.82 23.25
N SER A 287 12.11 10.81 23.78
CA SER A 287 12.19 9.46 23.22
C SER A 287 11.21 9.26 22.07
N LEU A 288 11.53 8.33 21.17
CA LEU A 288 10.64 7.92 20.08
C LEU A 288 9.28 7.37 20.59
N GLU A 289 9.22 6.88 21.84
CA GLU A 289 7.99 6.36 22.47
C GLU A 289 6.98 7.44 22.88
N GLU A 290 7.46 8.67 23.11
CA GLU A 290 6.65 9.79 23.61
C GLU A 290 6.00 10.59 22.48
N LEU A 291 6.46 10.40 21.23
CA LEU A 291 5.97 11.11 20.05
C LEU A 291 4.69 10.43 19.52
N ARG A 292 3.57 11.15 19.57
CA ARG A 292 2.25 10.68 19.10
C ARG A 292 1.70 11.47 17.91
N ASP A 293 2.20 12.69 17.69
CA ASP A 293 1.72 13.63 16.67
C ASP A 293 2.84 14.00 15.69
N VAL A 294 2.47 14.36 14.45
CA VAL A 294 3.40 14.75 13.38
C VAL A 294 4.13 16.03 13.74
N ASP A 295 3.40 17.04 14.17
CA ASP A 295 3.95 18.36 14.51
C ASP A 295 4.96 18.22 15.65
N GLY A 296 4.63 17.40 16.65
CA GLY A 296 5.52 17.09 17.77
C GLY A 296 6.77 16.28 17.38
N PHE A 297 6.75 15.52 16.28
CA PHE A 297 7.91 14.82 15.73
C PHE A 297 8.84 15.78 14.98
N VAL A 298 8.27 16.67 14.16
CA VAL A 298 9.06 17.65 13.37
C VAL A 298 9.72 18.69 14.28
N GLU A 299 9.00 19.22 15.28
CA GLU A 299 9.56 20.21 16.22
C GLU A 299 10.74 19.68 17.06
N ARG A 300 10.76 18.37 17.32
CA ARG A 300 11.73 17.74 18.22
C ARG A 300 12.73 16.85 17.50
N LEU A 301 12.79 16.90 16.17
CA LEU A 301 13.59 16.03 15.32
C LEU A 301 15.07 15.93 15.75
N GLU A 302 15.69 17.05 16.11
CA GLU A 302 17.10 17.11 16.54
C GLU A 302 17.33 16.68 18.00
N LYS A 303 16.25 16.63 18.79
CA LYS A 303 16.26 16.33 20.22
C LYS A 303 15.81 14.91 20.52
N ILE A 304 15.79 14.02 19.52
CA ILE A 304 15.40 12.63 19.71
C ILE A 304 16.60 11.82 20.21
N GLU A 305 16.45 11.17 21.36
CA GLU A 305 17.45 10.23 21.85
C GLU A 305 17.25 8.81 21.28
N LEU A 306 18.37 8.14 21.01
CA LEU A 306 18.40 6.81 20.41
C LEU A 306 17.94 5.73 21.42
N PRO A 307 17.16 4.73 20.98
CA PRO A 307 16.84 3.56 21.79
C PRO A 307 18.08 2.83 22.33
N ASN A 308 17.89 2.19 23.50
CA ASN A 308 18.92 1.36 24.11
C ASN A 308 19.28 0.18 23.20
N GLN A 309 18.25 -0.49 22.68
CA GLN A 309 18.35 -1.57 21.71
C GLN A 309 17.95 -1.06 20.33
N ILE A 310 18.95 -0.83 19.48
CA ILE A 310 18.76 -0.19 18.16
C ILE A 310 17.90 -1.04 17.22
N VAL A 311 17.90 -2.36 17.40
CA VAL A 311 17.16 -3.35 16.62
C VAL A 311 15.66 -3.09 16.64
N SER A 312 15.14 -2.55 17.75
CA SER A 312 13.73 -2.15 17.91
C SER A 312 13.27 -1.12 16.85
N MET A 313 14.22 -0.40 16.25
CA MET A 313 13.95 0.54 15.16
C MET A 313 13.62 -0.15 13.84
N LEU A 314 13.95 -1.44 13.66
CA LEU A 314 13.64 -2.18 12.43
C LEU A 314 12.14 -2.44 12.26
N GLU A 315 11.35 -2.48 13.33
CA GLU A 315 9.90 -2.69 13.24
C GLU A 315 9.11 -1.38 13.23
N ASN A 316 9.63 -0.34 13.88
CA ASN A 316 8.87 0.89 14.08
C ASN A 316 8.96 1.83 12.86
N ARG A 317 7.81 2.05 12.21
CA ARG A 317 7.68 2.96 11.05
C ARG A 317 8.12 4.40 11.34
N MET A 318 7.92 4.89 12.56
CA MET A 318 8.37 6.23 12.96
C MET A 318 9.89 6.29 13.07
N ALA A 319 10.49 5.21 13.58
CA ALA A 319 11.94 5.07 13.64
C ALA A 319 12.55 4.98 12.23
N HIS A 320 11.89 4.32 11.27
CA HIS A 320 12.31 4.31 9.86
C HIS A 320 12.36 5.72 9.26
N LYS A 321 11.31 6.53 9.50
CA LYS A 321 11.26 7.93 9.05
C LYS A 321 12.36 8.76 9.70
N TYR A 322 12.61 8.58 11.00
CA TYR A 322 13.71 9.23 11.70
C TYR A 322 15.08 8.88 11.10
N MET A 323 15.32 7.60 10.81
CA MET A 323 16.57 7.14 10.17
C MET A 323 16.73 7.64 8.74
N ALA A 324 15.63 7.81 8.00
CA ALA A 324 15.65 8.34 6.64
C ALA A 324 15.90 9.85 6.60
N LEU A 325 15.32 10.61 7.55
CA LEU A 325 15.39 12.07 7.58
C LEU A 325 16.65 12.61 8.26
N VAL A 326 16.97 12.12 9.47
CA VAL A 326 18.12 12.60 10.25
C VAL A 326 19.39 11.83 9.92
N GLY A 327 19.26 10.53 9.62
CA GLY A 327 20.39 9.67 9.28
C GLY A 327 21.53 9.61 10.32
N PRO A 328 21.27 9.44 11.63
CA PRO A 328 22.34 9.44 12.62
C PRO A 328 23.33 8.29 12.41
N GLU A 329 24.59 8.61 12.12
CA GLU A 329 25.64 7.63 11.77
C GLU A 329 25.85 6.59 12.89
N VAL A 330 25.85 7.02 14.14
CA VAL A 330 26.01 6.14 15.32
C VAL A 330 24.91 5.08 15.38
N ALA A 331 23.67 5.44 15.04
CA ALA A 331 22.57 4.49 15.01
C ALA A 331 22.73 3.48 13.86
N ARG A 332 23.22 3.93 12.70
CA ARG A 332 23.47 3.09 11.53
C ARG A 332 24.57 2.07 11.82
N HIS A 333 25.69 2.51 12.41
CA HIS A 333 26.78 1.61 12.80
C HIS A 333 26.34 0.59 13.84
N ARG A 334 25.67 1.01 14.92
CA ARG A 334 25.17 0.08 15.95
C ARG A 334 24.19 -0.95 15.40
N LEU A 335 23.37 -0.55 14.43
CA LEU A 335 22.44 -1.46 13.75
C LEU A 335 23.18 -2.44 12.84
N ASP A 336 24.18 -1.96 12.11
CA ASP A 336 25.03 -2.77 11.24
C ASP A 336 25.82 -3.82 12.04
N ASP A 337 26.44 -3.42 13.17
CA ASP A 337 27.17 -4.33 14.06
C ASP A 337 26.27 -5.43 14.63
N TRP A 338 25.05 -5.09 15.04
CA TRP A 338 24.09 -6.08 15.53
C TRP A 338 23.63 -7.02 14.43
N LEU A 339 23.33 -6.49 13.24
CA LEU A 339 22.94 -7.30 12.08
C LEU A 339 24.08 -8.23 11.66
N ASP A 340 25.33 -7.77 11.67
CA ASP A 340 26.50 -8.57 11.32
C ASP A 340 26.68 -9.74 12.28
N ALA A 341 26.57 -9.50 13.59
CA ALA A 341 26.62 -10.57 14.60
C ALA A 341 25.49 -11.60 14.41
N PHE A 342 24.24 -11.13 14.33
CA PHE A 342 23.08 -12.02 14.18
C PHE A 342 23.12 -12.84 12.88
N LEU A 343 23.47 -12.21 11.75
CA LEU A 343 23.48 -12.87 10.44
C LEU A 343 24.65 -13.86 10.31
N LYS A 344 25.80 -13.62 10.96
CA LYS A 344 26.90 -14.58 10.99
C LYS A 344 26.52 -15.85 11.76
N ASP A 345 25.88 -15.69 12.92
CA ASP A 345 25.38 -16.82 13.72
C ASP A 345 24.41 -17.68 12.90
N GLU A 346 23.47 -17.05 12.18
CA GLU A 346 22.52 -17.77 11.31
C GLU A 346 23.19 -18.46 10.11
N ILE A 347 24.26 -17.88 9.52
CA ILE A 347 25.04 -18.57 8.47
C ILE A 347 25.71 -19.82 9.03
N GLU A 348 26.25 -19.77 10.24
CA GLU A 348 26.87 -20.94 10.88
C GLU A 348 25.83 -22.03 11.17
N MET A 349 24.65 -21.64 11.63
CA MET A 349 23.52 -22.55 11.85
C MET A 349 23.03 -23.20 10.55
N ALA A 350 23.00 -22.46 9.45
CA ALA A 350 22.58 -22.98 8.13
C ALA A 350 23.55 -24.03 7.55
N LYS A 351 24.80 -24.11 8.01
CA LYS A 351 25.76 -25.14 7.59
C LYS A 351 25.52 -26.49 8.28
N LEU A 352 24.70 -26.54 9.34
CA LEU A 352 24.40 -27.77 10.05
C LEU A 352 23.28 -28.55 9.32
N PRO A 353 23.44 -29.88 9.14
CA PRO A 353 22.53 -30.71 8.34
C PRO A 353 21.11 -30.89 8.91
N ASP A 354 20.85 -30.46 10.15
CA ASP A 354 19.55 -30.53 10.86
C ASP A 354 18.85 -29.16 10.98
N SER A 355 19.27 -28.13 10.22
CA SER A 355 18.65 -26.80 10.30
C SER A 355 17.26 -26.80 9.66
N THR A 356 16.24 -26.74 10.52
CA THR A 356 14.87 -26.36 10.12
C THR A 356 14.84 -24.88 9.77
N ASP A 357 13.94 -24.47 8.86
CA ASP A 357 13.69 -23.07 8.52
C ASP A 357 13.65 -22.19 9.79
N SER A 358 14.68 -21.38 9.98
CA SER A 358 14.77 -20.41 11.06
C SER A 358 13.66 -19.36 10.90
N GLU A 359 12.52 -19.57 11.58
CA GLU A 359 11.45 -18.56 11.69
C GLU A 359 12.00 -17.21 12.17
N ALA A 360 13.08 -17.24 12.97
CA ALA A 360 13.84 -16.08 13.42
C ALA A 360 14.47 -15.31 12.26
N LEU A 361 15.21 -15.99 11.38
CA LEU A 361 15.82 -15.38 10.20
C LEU A 361 14.76 -14.78 9.27
N ARG A 362 13.66 -15.50 9.01
CA ARG A 362 12.55 -14.97 8.21
C ARG A 362 12.00 -13.66 8.77
N TYR A 363 11.80 -13.62 10.08
CA TYR A 363 11.27 -12.46 10.77
C TYR A 363 12.22 -11.26 10.66
N VAL A 364 13.51 -11.48 10.90
CA VAL A 364 14.53 -10.42 10.78
C VAL A 364 14.68 -9.95 9.33
N LEU A 365 14.71 -10.84 8.35
CA LEU A 365 14.72 -10.47 6.93
C LEU A 365 13.48 -9.67 6.53
N GLY A 366 12.29 -10.04 7.05
CA GLY A 366 11.07 -9.26 6.86
C GLY A 366 11.15 -7.85 7.46
N ALA A 367 11.72 -7.71 8.66
CA ALA A 367 11.92 -6.42 9.32
C ALA A 367 12.96 -5.57 8.58
N VAL A 368 14.08 -6.17 8.14
CA VAL A 368 15.09 -5.53 7.29
C VAL A 368 14.48 -5.09 5.96
N CYS A 369 13.64 -5.92 5.33
CA CYS A 369 12.93 -5.56 4.12
C CYS A 369 12.09 -4.29 4.31
N CYS A 370 11.31 -4.19 5.40
CA CYS A 370 10.56 -2.97 5.73
C CYS A 370 11.46 -1.75 5.96
N TYR A 371 12.59 -1.94 6.66
CA TYR A 371 13.58 -0.90 6.92
C TYR A 371 14.22 -0.39 5.62
N VAL A 372 14.68 -1.29 4.74
CA VAL A 372 15.34 -0.95 3.47
C VAL A 372 14.32 -0.33 2.50
N GLN A 373 13.08 -0.80 2.47
CA GLN A 373 12.02 -0.17 1.68
C GLN A 373 11.73 1.25 2.11
N SER A 374 11.83 1.56 3.40
CA SER A 374 11.57 2.90 3.94
C SER A 374 12.77 3.84 3.79
N THR A 375 13.98 3.34 4.05
CA THR A 375 15.21 4.15 4.03
C THR A 375 15.89 4.20 2.66
N LYS A 376 15.55 3.27 1.76
CA LYS A 376 16.16 3.06 0.42
C LYS A 376 17.67 2.77 0.46
N ILE A 377 18.22 2.46 1.62
CA ILE A 377 19.65 2.18 1.79
C ILE A 377 19.82 0.79 2.38
N LEU A 378 20.67 -0.01 1.74
CA LEU A 378 21.01 -1.35 2.18
C LEU A 378 22.17 -1.33 3.19
N PRO A 379 22.00 -1.85 4.43
CA PRO A 379 23.08 -1.97 5.41
C PRO A 379 24.26 -2.81 4.89
N ALA A 380 25.48 -2.53 5.36
CA ALA A 380 26.67 -3.21 4.86
C ALA A 380 26.75 -4.65 5.36
N ALA A 381 26.33 -4.91 6.60
CA ALA A 381 26.19 -6.24 7.17
C ALA A 381 25.28 -7.14 6.32
N VAL A 382 24.15 -6.61 5.86
CA VAL A 382 23.20 -7.35 5.00
C VAL A 382 23.82 -7.64 3.64
N ARG A 383 24.61 -6.72 3.05
CA ARG A 383 25.34 -6.98 1.80
C ARG A 383 26.36 -8.10 1.97
N SER A 384 27.16 -8.05 3.04
CA SER A 384 28.13 -9.09 3.36
C SER A 384 27.45 -10.45 3.55
N PHE A 385 26.35 -10.49 4.30
CA PHE A 385 25.54 -11.69 4.47
C PHE A 385 25.05 -12.24 3.12
N LEU A 386 24.48 -11.40 2.25
CA LEU A 386 23.97 -11.84 0.95
C LEU A 386 25.07 -12.41 0.04
N ASP A 387 26.27 -11.81 -0.01
CA ASP A 387 27.41 -12.34 -0.79
C ASP A 387 27.84 -13.74 -0.32
N HIS A 388 27.78 -14.02 0.98
CA HIS A 388 28.14 -15.34 1.52
C HIS A 388 26.99 -16.35 1.40
N TYR A 389 25.78 -15.94 1.80
CA TYR A 389 24.61 -16.81 1.87
C TYR A 389 24.14 -17.26 0.49
N LEU A 390 24.17 -16.40 -0.53
CA LEU A 390 23.76 -16.75 -1.90
C LEU A 390 24.64 -17.85 -2.53
N ARG A 391 25.86 -18.08 -2.02
CA ARG A 391 26.74 -19.15 -2.51
C ARG A 391 26.26 -20.54 -2.10
N THR A 392 25.54 -20.65 -0.99
CA THR A 392 25.00 -21.90 -0.42
C THR A 392 23.48 -21.99 -0.53
N TRP A 393 22.83 -20.96 -1.07
CA TRP A 393 21.39 -20.86 -1.12
C TRP A 393 20.75 -21.85 -2.12
N ASN A 394 19.66 -22.48 -1.69
CA ASN A 394 18.93 -23.49 -2.47
C ASN A 394 17.94 -22.90 -3.50
N GLY A 395 17.72 -21.58 -3.51
CA GLY A 395 16.79 -20.91 -4.42
C GLY A 395 15.33 -20.87 -3.98
N GLN A 396 14.98 -21.52 -2.86
CA GLN A 396 13.60 -21.62 -2.37
C GLN A 396 13.38 -20.87 -1.05
N ASP A 397 14.32 -20.99 -0.12
CA ASP A 397 14.19 -20.45 1.25
C ASP A 397 14.19 -18.93 1.23
N TYR A 398 13.23 -18.30 1.90
CA TYR A 398 13.10 -16.84 2.01
C TYR A 398 13.18 -16.07 0.68
N ARG A 399 12.84 -16.71 -0.44
CA ARG A 399 12.98 -16.16 -1.80
C ARG A 399 12.37 -14.77 -1.93
N GLN A 400 11.15 -14.57 -1.43
CA GLN A 400 10.46 -13.28 -1.55
C GLN A 400 11.18 -12.19 -0.75
N GLU A 401 11.59 -12.50 0.49
CA GLU A 401 12.31 -11.58 1.36
C GLU A 401 13.68 -11.20 0.78
N ILE A 402 14.44 -12.19 0.31
CA ILE A 402 15.76 -11.99 -0.31
C ILE A 402 15.65 -11.15 -1.60
N LEU A 403 14.77 -11.52 -2.53
CA LEU A 403 14.56 -10.76 -3.76
C LEU A 403 14.11 -9.33 -3.47
N ASN A 404 13.25 -9.12 -2.47
CA ASN A 404 12.81 -7.78 -2.09
C ASN A 404 13.94 -6.91 -1.49
N ILE A 405 14.89 -7.51 -0.76
CA ILE A 405 16.07 -6.81 -0.25
C ILE A 405 17.06 -6.49 -1.38
N LEU A 406 17.30 -7.45 -2.28
CA LEU A 406 18.23 -7.30 -3.41
C LEU A 406 17.81 -6.20 -4.40
N LYS A 407 16.52 -5.84 -4.46
CA LYS A 407 16.04 -4.69 -5.26
C LYS A 407 16.73 -3.37 -4.93
N PHE A 408 17.30 -3.24 -3.72
CA PHE A 408 17.97 -2.03 -3.25
C PHE A 408 19.51 -2.13 -3.29
N LEU A 409 20.06 -3.01 -4.12
CA LEU A 409 21.51 -3.09 -4.33
C LEU A 409 22.06 -1.75 -4.83
N PRO A 410 23.18 -1.27 -4.26
CA PRO A 410 23.80 -0.02 -4.69
C PRO A 410 24.34 -0.13 -6.11
N LYS A 411 24.49 1.03 -6.78
CA LYS A 411 25.11 1.11 -8.11
C LYS A 411 26.57 0.69 -8.04
N CYS A 412 26.93 -0.40 -8.70
CA CYS A 412 28.29 -0.92 -8.79
C CYS A 412 28.64 -1.29 -10.25
N SER A 413 29.85 -1.81 -10.48
CA SER A 413 30.23 -2.32 -11.79
C SER A 413 29.39 -3.56 -12.14
N TYR A 414 29.04 -3.73 -13.42
CA TYR A 414 28.25 -4.89 -13.85
C TYR A 414 29.00 -6.21 -13.62
N HIS A 415 30.32 -6.21 -13.75
CA HIS A 415 31.13 -7.41 -13.52
C HIS A 415 31.01 -7.89 -12.07
N ASP A 416 31.15 -6.99 -11.11
CA ASP A 416 31.05 -7.33 -9.68
C ASP A 416 29.63 -7.76 -9.32
N LEU A 417 28.62 -7.05 -9.83
CA LEU A 417 27.22 -7.40 -9.64
C LEU A 417 26.92 -8.82 -10.15
N ARG A 418 27.41 -9.14 -11.36
CA ARG A 418 27.19 -10.42 -12.00
C ARG A 418 27.86 -11.56 -11.23
N SER A 419 29.14 -11.42 -10.90
CA SER A 419 29.91 -12.47 -10.22
C SER A 419 29.45 -12.73 -8.79
N GLN A 420 28.99 -11.69 -8.08
CA GLN A 420 28.59 -11.80 -6.67
C GLN A 420 27.15 -12.25 -6.49
N TYR A 421 26.22 -11.77 -7.35
CA TYR A 421 24.78 -11.96 -7.16
C TYR A 421 24.11 -12.65 -8.35
N LEU A 422 24.18 -12.06 -9.55
CA LEU A 422 23.28 -12.43 -10.65
C LEU A 422 23.50 -13.84 -11.18
N GLU A 423 24.76 -14.27 -11.36
CA GLU A 423 25.05 -15.60 -11.90
C GLU A 423 24.45 -16.71 -11.03
N ARG A 424 24.56 -16.56 -9.70
CA ARG A 424 23.96 -17.52 -8.77
C ARG A 424 22.45 -17.44 -8.77
N LEU A 425 21.88 -16.24 -8.69
CA LEU A 425 20.43 -16.07 -8.76
C LEU A 425 19.83 -16.70 -10.02
N ASP A 426 20.45 -16.47 -11.18
CA ASP A 426 20.00 -17.06 -12.43
C ASP A 426 20.08 -18.58 -12.36
N THR A 427 21.22 -19.15 -11.98
CA THR A 427 21.37 -20.62 -11.91
C THR A 427 20.46 -21.31 -10.89
N THR A 428 20.23 -20.70 -9.72
CA THR A 428 19.46 -21.33 -8.63
C THR A 428 17.96 -21.11 -8.74
N VAL A 429 17.52 -19.98 -9.32
CA VAL A 429 16.09 -19.61 -9.42
C VAL A 429 15.47 -20.10 -10.72
N LEU A 430 16.26 -20.32 -11.78
CA LEU A 430 15.81 -20.94 -13.05
C LEU A 430 15.54 -22.45 -12.93
N ASN A 431 14.94 -22.88 -11.82
CA ASN A 431 14.28 -24.18 -11.74
C ASN A 431 13.05 -24.18 -12.68
N TYR A 432 12.57 -25.35 -13.13
CA TYR A 432 11.43 -25.48 -14.06
C TYR A 432 10.05 -25.10 -13.45
N ASN A 433 10.00 -24.10 -12.55
CA ASN A 433 8.78 -23.57 -11.97
C ASN A 433 8.48 -22.20 -12.60
N PRO A 434 7.33 -22.03 -13.27
CA PRO A 434 7.08 -20.78 -13.97
C PRO A 434 6.83 -19.60 -13.02
N SER A 435 6.49 -19.84 -11.73
CA SER A 435 6.43 -18.78 -10.71
C SER A 435 7.80 -18.22 -10.32
N SER A 436 8.87 -19.03 -10.37
CA SER A 436 10.21 -18.53 -10.06
C SER A 436 10.77 -17.67 -11.19
N TRP A 437 10.37 -17.94 -12.44
CA TRP A 437 10.71 -17.09 -13.58
C TRP A 437 10.06 -15.71 -13.47
N THR A 438 8.77 -15.64 -13.13
CA THR A 438 8.08 -14.36 -12.94
C THR A 438 8.68 -13.56 -11.79
N ASP A 439 8.99 -14.22 -10.66
CA ASP A 439 9.64 -13.57 -9.52
C ASP A 439 11.02 -13.00 -9.87
N LEU A 440 11.80 -13.74 -10.67
CA LEU A 440 13.13 -13.31 -11.12
C LEU A 440 13.03 -12.11 -12.07
N LEU A 441 12.09 -12.15 -13.03
CA LEU A 441 11.85 -11.02 -13.93
C LEU A 441 11.34 -9.79 -13.19
N ASP A 442 10.40 -9.96 -12.27
CA ASP A 442 9.90 -8.87 -11.43
C ASP A 442 11.04 -8.31 -10.54
N PHE A 443 11.97 -9.15 -10.06
CA PHE A 443 13.18 -8.68 -9.37
C PHE A 443 14.04 -7.79 -10.29
N TYR A 444 14.38 -8.26 -11.49
CA TYR A 444 15.18 -7.49 -12.45
C TYR A 444 14.51 -6.17 -12.85
N ALA A 445 13.21 -6.18 -13.10
CA ALA A 445 12.43 -4.97 -13.40
C ALA A 445 12.51 -3.96 -12.26
N ASN A 446 12.31 -4.41 -11.02
CA ASN A 446 12.40 -3.56 -9.85
C ASN A 446 13.82 -3.01 -9.62
N LEU A 447 14.86 -3.83 -9.83
CA LEU A 447 16.25 -3.39 -9.71
C LEU A 447 16.59 -2.28 -10.73
N ILE A 448 16.22 -2.51 -12.00
CA ILE A 448 16.38 -1.53 -13.09
C ILE A 448 15.63 -0.24 -12.75
N ARG A 449 14.40 -0.35 -12.23
CA ARG A 449 13.59 0.80 -11.82
C ARG A 449 14.23 1.57 -10.67
N GLN A 450 14.73 0.91 -9.63
CA GLN A 450 15.40 1.58 -8.50
C GLN A 450 16.68 2.29 -8.95
N TRP A 451 17.50 1.64 -9.79
CA TRP A 451 18.67 2.28 -10.38
C TRP A 451 18.29 3.46 -11.26
N GLY A 452 17.22 3.34 -12.05
CA GLY A 452 16.67 4.40 -12.86
C GLY A 452 16.22 5.61 -12.04
N ILE A 453 15.47 5.39 -10.94
CA ILE A 453 15.04 6.44 -10.02
C ILE A 453 16.25 7.11 -9.36
N SER A 454 17.23 6.33 -8.90
CA SER A 454 18.45 6.87 -8.30
C SER A 454 19.29 7.67 -9.31
N LEU A 455 19.35 7.24 -10.57
CA LEU A 455 20.03 8.01 -11.62
C LEU A 455 19.29 9.32 -11.94
N ARG A 456 17.96 9.35 -11.82
CA ARG A 456 17.16 10.57 -11.98
C ARG A 456 17.39 11.58 -10.85
N SER A 457 17.59 11.11 -9.62
CA SER A 457 17.89 11.98 -8.48
C SER A 457 19.33 12.48 -8.48
N ASP A 458 20.26 11.68 -9.01
CA ASP A 458 21.68 12.03 -9.02
C ASP A 458 21.97 13.12 -10.06
N THR A 459 22.28 14.31 -9.58
CA THR A 459 22.72 15.45 -10.41
C THR A 459 24.23 15.39 -10.73
N SER A 460 24.95 14.36 -10.28
CA SER A 460 26.40 14.26 -10.39
C SER A 460 26.87 13.88 -11.80
N SER A 461 27.84 14.67 -12.28
CA SER A 461 28.74 14.51 -13.43
C SER A 461 28.20 13.72 -14.62
N PHE A 462 27.64 14.47 -15.57
CA PHE A 462 27.36 14.04 -16.95
C PHE A 462 28.50 13.18 -17.51
N THR A 463 28.26 11.87 -17.62
CA THR A 463 29.20 11.00 -18.34
C THR A 463 28.76 10.92 -19.79
N ASN A 464 29.64 11.35 -20.71
CA ASN A 464 29.39 11.31 -22.16
C ASN A 464 29.05 9.91 -22.72
N ARG A 465 29.20 8.84 -21.92
CA ARG A 465 28.90 7.44 -22.31
C ARG A 465 27.71 6.81 -21.58
N GLY A 466 26.99 7.56 -20.74
CA GLY A 466 25.91 7.03 -19.91
C GLY A 466 26.40 6.04 -18.85
N PHE A 467 25.50 5.62 -17.96
CA PHE A 467 25.80 4.63 -16.93
C PHE A 467 25.86 3.22 -17.55
N LYS A 468 27.04 2.85 -18.07
CA LYS A 468 27.29 1.55 -18.74
C LYS A 468 26.78 0.32 -17.99
N PRO A 469 26.90 0.20 -16.65
CA PRO A 469 26.42 -0.99 -15.94
C PRO A 469 24.91 -1.23 -16.10
N LEU A 470 24.09 -0.18 -16.20
CA LEU A 470 22.65 -0.32 -16.46
C LEU A 470 22.39 -0.86 -17.87
N VAL A 471 23.13 -0.40 -18.88
CA VAL A 471 23.00 -0.92 -20.25
C VAL A 471 23.37 -2.41 -20.28
N SER A 472 24.47 -2.80 -19.62
CA SER A 472 24.88 -4.20 -19.52
C SER A 472 23.86 -5.06 -18.76
N LEU A 473 23.25 -4.53 -17.70
CA LEU A 473 22.18 -5.21 -16.97
C LEU A 473 20.95 -5.42 -17.87
N ILE A 474 20.53 -4.39 -18.62
CA ILE A 474 19.40 -4.51 -19.56
C ILE A 474 19.72 -5.56 -20.63
N THR A 475 20.92 -5.57 -21.22
CA THR A 475 21.28 -6.59 -22.22
C THR A 475 21.29 -8.01 -21.65
N HIS A 476 21.65 -8.19 -20.38
CA HIS A 476 21.57 -9.48 -19.71
C HIS A 476 20.13 -9.93 -19.53
N VAL A 477 19.26 -9.03 -19.07
CA VAL A 477 17.83 -9.31 -18.88
C VAL A 477 17.15 -9.62 -20.22
N GLU A 478 17.49 -8.90 -21.30
CA GLU A 478 17.00 -9.18 -22.65
C GLU A 478 17.34 -10.60 -23.12
N LEU A 479 18.57 -11.07 -22.87
CA LEU A 479 18.98 -12.43 -23.20
C LEU A 479 18.23 -13.47 -22.37
N LEU A 480 18.09 -13.22 -21.06
CA LEU A 480 17.34 -14.09 -20.15
C LEU A 480 15.86 -14.18 -20.55
N LEU A 481 15.24 -13.05 -20.92
CA LEU A 481 13.88 -13.01 -21.43
C LEU A 481 13.69 -13.87 -22.68
N LEU A 482 14.62 -13.78 -23.65
CA LEU A 482 14.57 -14.62 -24.84
C LEU A 482 14.64 -16.11 -24.49
N SER A 483 15.56 -16.50 -23.61
CA SER A 483 15.66 -17.88 -23.14
C SER A 483 14.38 -18.35 -22.46
N LEU A 484 13.72 -17.50 -21.68
CA LEU A 484 12.44 -17.83 -21.03
C LEU A 484 11.28 -17.93 -22.03
N MET A 485 11.30 -17.17 -23.12
CA MET A 485 10.29 -17.24 -24.19
C MET A 485 10.40 -18.52 -25.04
N GLU A 486 11.58 -19.14 -25.11
CA GLU A 486 11.80 -20.41 -25.82
C GLU A 486 11.23 -21.62 -25.07
N ILE A 487 10.97 -21.50 -23.77
CA ILE A 487 10.49 -22.62 -22.95
C ILE A 487 9.00 -22.87 -23.22
N PRO A 488 8.60 -24.05 -23.72
CA PRO A 488 7.20 -24.34 -23.99
C PRO A 488 6.39 -24.37 -22.69
N PHE A 489 5.31 -23.59 -22.66
CA PHE A 489 4.40 -23.54 -21.52
C PHE A 489 3.62 -24.86 -21.42
N THR A 490 3.85 -25.65 -20.37
CA THR A 490 3.07 -26.88 -20.12
C THR A 490 1.80 -26.53 -19.33
N PRO A 491 0.61 -26.92 -19.82
CA PRO A 491 -0.68 -26.61 -19.19
C PRO A 491 -0.92 -27.30 -17.83
N GLU A 492 0.04 -28.08 -17.31
CA GLU A 492 -0.06 -28.72 -16.00
C GLU A 492 0.13 -27.73 -14.83
N ALA A 493 0.66 -26.52 -15.09
CA ALA A 493 0.87 -25.46 -14.11
C ALA A 493 -0.42 -24.69 -13.70
N ASP A 494 -1.54 -24.90 -14.39
CA ASP A 494 -2.81 -24.19 -14.17
C ASP A 494 -3.56 -24.61 -12.87
N LYS A 495 -3.05 -25.59 -12.11
CA LYS A 495 -3.75 -26.12 -10.92
C LYS A 495 -3.52 -25.31 -9.64
N THR A 496 -2.55 -24.41 -9.61
CA THR A 496 -2.30 -23.53 -8.46
C THR A 496 -2.69 -22.10 -8.83
N GLY A 497 -3.84 -21.64 -8.33
CA GLY A 497 -4.38 -20.31 -8.64
C GLY A 497 -3.46 -19.19 -8.20
N ASP A 498 -2.72 -18.63 -9.16
CA ASP A 498 -2.22 -17.25 -9.29
C ASP A 498 -1.11 -17.24 -10.36
N PHE A 499 -1.38 -17.85 -11.53
CA PHE A 499 -0.39 -17.91 -12.60
C PHE A 499 -0.43 -16.63 -13.44
N ARG A 500 0.58 -15.76 -13.28
CA ARG A 500 0.81 -14.61 -14.17
C ARG A 500 1.61 -15.08 -15.39
N PRO A 501 1.07 -14.93 -16.63
CA PRO A 501 1.80 -15.32 -17.83
C PRO A 501 3.14 -14.60 -17.93
N VAL A 502 4.20 -15.32 -18.28
CA VAL A 502 5.55 -14.75 -18.45
C VAL A 502 5.49 -13.58 -19.43
N THR A 503 4.77 -13.70 -20.55
CA THR A 503 4.58 -12.62 -21.53
C THR A 503 4.06 -11.31 -20.93
N THR A 504 3.22 -11.38 -19.88
CA THR A 504 2.76 -10.22 -19.14
C THR A 504 3.87 -9.59 -18.30
N THR A 505 4.70 -10.39 -17.59
CA THR A 505 5.89 -9.86 -16.88
C THR A 505 6.91 -9.22 -17.82
N ILE A 506 7.08 -9.77 -19.03
CA ILE A 506 7.98 -9.18 -20.05
C ILE A 506 7.46 -7.79 -20.47
N LEU A 507 6.16 -7.67 -20.73
CA LEU A 507 5.54 -6.38 -21.04
C LEU A 507 5.59 -5.40 -19.83
N ASP A 508 5.47 -5.94 -18.62
CA ASP A 508 5.92 -5.37 -17.33
C ASP A 508 7.20 -4.56 -17.46
N LEU A 509 8.28 -5.30 -17.66
CA LEU A 509 9.63 -4.78 -17.75
C LEU A 509 9.76 -3.74 -18.86
N TYR A 510 9.23 -4.01 -20.06
CA TYR A 510 9.31 -3.06 -21.16
C TYR A 510 8.53 -1.77 -20.89
N SER A 511 7.45 -1.84 -20.12
CA SER A 511 6.70 -0.65 -19.69
C SER A 511 7.54 0.18 -18.70
N ASP A 512 8.19 -0.47 -17.72
CA ASP A 512 9.10 0.19 -16.78
C ASP A 512 10.31 0.83 -17.49
N LEU A 513 10.87 0.15 -18.50
CA LEU A 513 11.94 0.69 -19.35
C LEU A 513 11.46 1.87 -20.19
N ALA A 514 10.24 1.82 -20.74
CA ALA A 514 9.64 2.91 -21.49
C ALA A 514 9.49 4.17 -20.61
N GLU A 515 9.02 4.00 -19.37
CA GLU A 515 8.93 5.09 -18.38
C GLU A 515 10.32 5.67 -18.08
N LEU A 516 11.32 4.81 -17.85
CA LEU A 516 12.69 5.24 -17.61
C LEU A 516 13.26 6.07 -18.78
N TYR A 517 13.02 5.63 -20.01
CA TYR A 517 13.53 6.27 -21.22
C TYR A 517 12.85 7.61 -21.54
N SER A 518 11.62 7.83 -21.08
CA SER A 518 10.96 9.14 -21.22
C SER A 518 11.78 10.29 -20.59
N HIS A 519 12.58 9.97 -19.57
CA HIS A 519 13.46 10.90 -18.86
C HIS A 519 14.89 10.97 -19.43
N ALA A 520 15.21 10.22 -20.47
CA ALA A 520 16.57 10.22 -21.05
C ALA A 520 16.91 11.58 -21.69
N SER A 521 15.92 12.31 -22.22
CA SER A 521 16.12 13.63 -22.82
C SER A 521 16.65 14.67 -21.83
N THR A 522 16.30 14.56 -20.55
CA THR A 522 16.72 15.48 -19.48
C THR A 522 17.97 14.99 -18.74
N ASN A 523 18.29 13.70 -18.81
CA ASN A 523 19.40 13.10 -18.06
C ASN A 523 20.35 12.28 -18.96
N GLY A 524 21.56 12.78 -19.16
CA GLY A 524 22.58 12.12 -20.00
C GLY A 524 23.11 10.78 -19.49
N ASN A 525 22.84 10.42 -18.24
CA ASN A 525 23.27 9.15 -17.65
C ASN A 525 22.36 7.97 -18.07
N ILE A 526 21.11 8.24 -18.50
CA ILE A 526 20.16 7.23 -18.97
C ILE A 526 20.33 7.08 -20.49
N ARG A 527 20.66 5.87 -20.95
CA ARG A 527 20.80 5.56 -22.38
C ARG A 527 19.69 4.62 -22.82
N LEU A 528 19.05 4.95 -23.94
CA LEU A 528 18.08 4.08 -24.56
C LEU A 528 18.78 2.84 -25.13
N THR A 529 18.21 1.67 -24.87
CA THR A 529 18.51 0.43 -25.57
C THR A 529 17.35 0.04 -26.47
N VAL A 530 17.62 -0.76 -27.49
CA VAL A 530 16.59 -1.33 -28.36
C VAL A 530 16.36 -2.77 -27.94
N PRO A 531 15.10 -3.21 -27.74
CA PRO A 531 14.78 -4.61 -27.45
C PRO A 531 15.30 -5.55 -28.53
N LEU A 532 15.60 -6.80 -28.18
CA LEU A 532 16.03 -7.78 -29.17
C LEU A 532 14.88 -8.13 -30.14
N ALA A 533 15.19 -8.13 -31.45
CA ALA A 533 14.20 -8.33 -32.50
C ALA A 533 13.31 -9.59 -32.31
N PRO A 534 13.84 -10.77 -31.93
CA PRO A 534 13.01 -11.95 -31.71
C PRO A 534 11.98 -11.77 -30.57
N ALA A 535 12.30 -11.02 -29.53
CA ALA A 535 11.37 -10.77 -28.42
C ALA A 535 10.18 -9.93 -28.90
N VAL A 536 10.45 -8.85 -29.64
CA VAL A 536 9.42 -7.96 -30.18
C VAL A 536 8.49 -8.72 -31.12
N TYR A 537 9.05 -9.45 -32.10
CA TYR A 537 8.23 -10.16 -33.07
C TYR A 537 7.44 -11.32 -32.45
N SER A 538 8.00 -12.06 -31.49
CA SER A 538 7.26 -13.09 -30.75
C SER A 538 6.08 -12.51 -29.95
N LEU A 539 6.25 -11.32 -29.35
CA LEU A 539 5.16 -10.63 -28.65
C LEU A 539 4.08 -10.10 -29.60
N ILE A 540 4.44 -9.67 -30.82
CA ILE A 540 3.47 -9.21 -31.83
C ILE A 540 2.53 -10.33 -32.28
N PHE A 541 3.04 -11.55 -32.43
CA PHE A 541 2.24 -12.70 -32.90
C PHE A 541 1.40 -13.37 -31.80
N THR A 542 1.28 -12.74 -30.62
CA THR A 542 0.40 -13.22 -29.55
C THR A 542 -1.08 -13.07 -29.91
N SER A 543 -1.92 -13.99 -29.44
CA SER A 543 -3.37 -14.02 -29.73
C SER A 543 -4.21 -13.12 -28.82
N ASN A 544 -3.62 -12.11 -28.18
CA ASN A 544 -4.28 -11.26 -27.18
C ASN A 544 -4.20 -9.76 -27.50
N LEU A 545 -5.35 -9.09 -27.64
CA LEU A 545 -5.45 -7.64 -27.90
C LEU A 545 -4.70 -6.81 -26.85
N ALA A 546 -4.82 -7.15 -25.56
CA ALA A 546 -4.19 -6.38 -24.50
C ALA A 546 -2.66 -6.40 -24.62
N GLN A 547 -2.07 -7.54 -25.00
CA GLN A 547 -0.62 -7.67 -25.18
C GLN A 547 -0.13 -6.86 -26.40
N ILE A 548 -0.84 -6.96 -27.53
CA ILE A 548 -0.54 -6.20 -28.75
C ILE A 548 -0.68 -4.69 -28.49
N SER A 549 -1.73 -4.28 -27.79
CA SER A 549 -1.96 -2.88 -27.44
C SER A 549 -0.85 -2.36 -26.52
N ARG A 550 -0.52 -3.08 -25.44
CA ARG A 550 0.58 -2.70 -24.54
C ARG A 550 1.92 -2.58 -25.26
N LEU A 551 2.26 -3.56 -26.11
CA LEU A 551 3.48 -3.51 -26.91
C LEU A 551 3.49 -2.31 -27.86
N SER A 552 2.37 -2.03 -28.52
CA SER A 552 2.23 -0.87 -29.41
C SER A 552 2.41 0.45 -28.64
N ASN A 553 1.89 0.53 -27.41
CA ASN A 553 2.09 1.70 -26.55
C ASN A 553 3.56 1.87 -26.13
N ILE A 554 4.22 0.79 -25.70
CA ILE A 554 5.64 0.76 -25.36
C ILE A 554 6.48 1.27 -26.54
N LEU A 555 6.23 0.74 -27.74
CA LEU A 555 6.91 1.21 -28.95
C LEU A 555 6.59 2.70 -29.20
N SER A 556 5.35 3.15 -29.06
CA SER A 556 5.06 4.59 -29.23
C SER A 556 5.87 5.48 -28.26
N ILE A 557 6.00 5.06 -26.99
CA ILE A 557 6.80 5.78 -25.98
C ILE A 557 8.29 5.75 -26.34
N TYR A 558 8.85 4.60 -26.72
CA TYR A 558 10.25 4.48 -27.15
C TYR A 558 10.55 5.43 -28.31
N LYS A 559 9.65 5.49 -29.30
CA LYS A 559 9.78 6.39 -30.44
C LYS A 559 9.85 7.85 -30.00
N ASN A 560 8.92 8.28 -29.14
CA ASN A 560 8.91 9.63 -28.59
C ASN A 560 10.19 9.92 -27.80
N SER A 561 10.68 8.97 -27.03
CA SER A 561 11.92 9.08 -26.26
C SER A 561 13.16 9.19 -27.18
N PHE A 562 13.22 8.45 -28.28
CA PHE A 562 14.26 8.62 -29.30
C PHE A 562 14.18 10.00 -29.97
N GLU A 563 12.99 10.44 -30.40
CA GLU A 563 12.81 11.74 -31.05
C GLU A 563 13.18 12.91 -30.13
N THR A 564 12.78 12.85 -28.86
CA THR A 564 13.09 13.89 -27.86
C THR A 564 14.57 13.87 -27.49
N SER A 565 15.18 12.71 -27.33
CA SER A 565 16.62 12.58 -27.03
C SER A 565 17.48 13.07 -28.20
N LEU A 566 17.08 12.80 -29.44
CA LEU A 566 17.76 13.29 -30.64
C LEU A 566 17.65 14.82 -30.80
N LYS A 567 16.58 15.45 -30.27
CA LYS A 567 16.37 16.92 -30.31
C LYS A 567 16.93 17.65 -29.09
N SER A 568 17.31 16.93 -28.03
CA SER A 568 17.65 17.55 -26.74
C SER A 568 19.02 18.24 -26.76
N GLN A 569 19.07 19.49 -26.28
CA GLN A 569 20.30 20.26 -26.17
C GLN A 569 21.28 19.70 -25.13
N THR A 570 20.78 19.05 -24.07
CA THR A 570 21.62 18.42 -23.01
C THR A 570 22.46 17.27 -23.55
N LEU A 571 21.93 16.55 -24.55
CA LEU A 571 22.60 15.46 -25.24
C LEU A 571 23.34 15.92 -26.51
N GLN A 572 23.31 17.21 -26.87
CA GLN A 572 23.93 17.75 -28.10
C GLN A 572 25.15 18.66 -27.85
N SER A 573 25.74 18.65 -26.64
CA SER A 573 26.88 19.51 -26.28
C SER A 573 28.09 19.41 -27.25
N PRO A 574 28.90 20.49 -27.41
CA PRO A 574 29.57 20.88 -28.68
C PRO A 574 30.80 20.06 -29.10
N ALA A 575 31.17 19.01 -28.36
CA ALA A 575 32.29 18.17 -28.74
C ALA A 575 31.76 17.07 -29.67
N LYS A 576 31.73 17.36 -30.97
CA LYS A 576 31.47 16.40 -32.05
C LYS A 576 32.41 15.19 -31.91
N SER A 577 32.04 14.17 -31.14
CA SER A 577 32.53 12.82 -31.38
C SER A 577 31.88 12.35 -32.68
N ALA A 578 32.69 11.88 -33.63
CA ALA A 578 32.36 11.59 -35.02
C ALA A 578 31.33 10.46 -35.29
N GLY A 579 30.42 10.20 -34.34
CA GLY A 579 29.25 9.35 -34.49
C GLY A 579 28.20 9.89 -33.52
N GLY A 580 26.95 10.04 -33.97
CA GLY A 580 25.87 10.60 -33.15
C GLY A 580 25.72 9.89 -31.79
N PHE A 581 25.02 10.53 -30.84
CA PHE A 581 24.79 10.00 -29.49
C PHE A 581 24.13 8.60 -29.48
N TYR A 582 23.43 8.23 -30.56
CA TYR A 582 22.94 6.90 -30.86
C TYR A 582 23.45 6.47 -32.25
N ALA A 583 23.83 5.21 -32.38
CA ALA A 583 24.25 4.65 -33.67
C ALA A 583 23.05 4.67 -34.66
N PRO A 584 23.26 5.07 -35.93
CA PRO A 584 22.19 5.08 -36.93
C PRO A 584 21.60 3.68 -37.16
N GLU A 585 22.41 2.63 -36.99
CA GLU A 585 21.99 1.23 -37.07
C GLU A 585 20.93 0.88 -36.02
N MET A 586 21.11 1.34 -34.78
CA MET A 586 20.16 1.10 -33.68
C MET A 586 18.81 1.78 -33.97
N VAL A 587 18.84 3.02 -34.45
CA VAL A 587 17.63 3.77 -34.81
C VAL A 587 16.96 3.14 -36.04
N GLY A 588 17.75 2.67 -37.01
CA GLY A 588 17.28 1.95 -38.20
C GLY A 588 16.54 0.66 -37.84
N LEU A 589 17.14 -0.17 -36.98
CA LEU A 589 16.55 -1.41 -36.48
C LEU A 589 15.21 -1.17 -35.78
N TYR A 590 15.18 -0.18 -34.90
CA TYR A 590 13.97 0.19 -34.16
C TYR A 590 12.86 0.73 -35.08
N ASN A 591 13.22 1.57 -36.06
CA ASN A 591 12.29 2.01 -37.10
C ASN A 591 11.75 0.83 -37.90
N GLY A 592 12.53 -0.23 -38.10
CA GLY A 592 12.08 -1.46 -38.73
C GLY A 592 11.00 -2.19 -37.96
N TYR A 593 11.09 -2.26 -36.62
CA TYR A 593 10.03 -2.84 -35.78
C TYR A 593 8.70 -2.11 -35.95
N ILE A 594 8.75 -0.78 -35.95
CA ILE A 594 7.58 0.08 -36.16
C ILE A 594 6.99 -0.16 -37.55
N MET A 595 7.83 -0.19 -38.59
CA MET A 595 7.38 -0.37 -39.96
C MET A 595 6.75 -1.74 -40.18
N ASP A 596 7.35 -2.81 -39.65
CA ASP A 596 6.81 -4.15 -39.73
C ASP A 596 5.47 -4.27 -39.00
N LEU A 597 5.34 -3.70 -37.80
CA LEU A 597 4.07 -3.68 -37.06
C LEU A 597 2.98 -2.89 -37.78
N CYS A 598 3.32 -1.73 -38.37
CA CYS A 598 2.41 -0.96 -39.22
C CYS A 598 2.01 -1.74 -40.48
N ASN A 599 2.94 -2.52 -41.04
CA ASN A 599 2.70 -3.37 -42.20
C ASN A 599 1.76 -4.54 -41.88
N LEU A 600 1.88 -5.14 -40.70
CA LEU A 600 1.00 -6.20 -40.20
C LEU A 600 -0.42 -5.68 -39.93
N ILE A 601 -0.55 -4.67 -39.05
CA ILE A 601 -1.86 -4.29 -38.50
C ILE A 601 -2.63 -3.34 -39.45
N TRP A 602 -1.97 -2.35 -40.04
CA TRP A 602 -2.66 -1.22 -40.71
C TRP A 602 -2.49 -1.16 -42.23
N ARG A 603 -1.28 -1.35 -42.77
CA ARG A 603 -1.00 -1.20 -44.21
C ARG A 603 -1.36 -2.44 -45.04
N ASN A 604 -1.69 -3.56 -44.40
CA ASN A 604 -2.01 -4.84 -45.05
C ASN A 604 -0.88 -5.30 -45.99
N ARG A 605 0.37 -5.20 -45.52
CA ARG A 605 1.60 -5.62 -46.22
C ARG A 605 2.41 -6.54 -45.33
N ALA A 606 1.74 -7.54 -44.74
CA ALA A 606 2.36 -8.46 -43.79
C ALA A 606 3.63 -9.12 -44.37
N LEU A 607 4.69 -9.20 -43.55
CA LEU A 607 5.95 -9.87 -43.88
C LEU A 607 6.65 -9.30 -45.14
N ASN A 608 6.41 -8.03 -45.45
CA ASN A 608 7.10 -7.35 -46.54
C ASN A 608 8.53 -6.96 -46.13
N ARG A 609 9.47 -7.07 -47.08
CA ARG A 609 10.87 -6.63 -46.94
C ARG A 609 11.24 -5.53 -47.95
N GLU A 610 10.33 -5.18 -48.85
CA GLU A 610 10.58 -4.20 -49.91
C GLU A 610 10.43 -2.74 -49.43
N ASP A 611 9.66 -2.50 -48.36
CA ASP A 611 9.48 -1.17 -47.79
C ASP A 611 10.76 -0.70 -47.06
N GLN A 612 11.02 0.61 -47.07
CA GLN A 612 12.18 1.19 -46.39
C GLN A 612 12.19 0.83 -44.89
N ASN A 613 13.32 0.30 -44.42
CA ASN A 613 13.56 -0.22 -43.06
C ASN A 613 12.73 -1.46 -42.66
N ALA A 614 11.89 -2.04 -43.52
CA ALA A 614 11.13 -3.23 -43.16
C ALA A 614 12.02 -4.48 -43.11
N HIS A 615 11.89 -5.28 -42.06
CA HIS A 615 12.65 -6.53 -41.88
C HIS A 615 11.80 -7.78 -42.11
N GLY A 616 10.48 -7.62 -42.32
CA GLY A 616 9.55 -8.72 -42.56
C GLY A 616 9.44 -9.66 -41.35
N CYS A 617 9.52 -9.13 -40.14
CA CYS A 617 9.42 -9.88 -38.87
C CYS A 617 10.43 -11.03 -38.71
N LEU A 618 11.61 -10.92 -39.35
CA LEU A 618 12.65 -11.96 -39.41
C LEU A 618 12.22 -13.28 -40.07
N ILE A 619 11.06 -13.35 -40.72
CA ILE A 619 10.59 -14.59 -41.36
C ILE A 619 11.35 -14.80 -42.68
N PRO A 620 12.04 -15.93 -42.90
CA PRO A 620 12.75 -16.20 -44.15
C PRO A 620 11.83 -16.19 -45.38
N GLU A 621 12.36 -15.73 -46.52
CA GLU A 621 11.57 -15.62 -47.76
C GLU A 621 11.05 -16.99 -48.25
N VAL A 622 11.80 -18.06 -47.98
CA VAL A 622 11.40 -19.45 -48.29
C VAL A 622 10.14 -19.83 -47.52
N THR A 623 10.10 -19.54 -46.22
CA THR A 623 8.95 -19.81 -45.35
C THR A 623 7.75 -18.96 -45.77
N LYS A 624 7.97 -17.69 -46.11
CA LYS A 624 6.91 -16.81 -46.62
C LYS A 624 6.32 -17.34 -47.93
N LYS A 625 7.14 -17.80 -48.88
CA LYS A 625 6.67 -18.41 -50.13
C LYS A 625 5.86 -19.68 -49.87
N ALA A 626 6.33 -20.56 -48.99
CA ALA A 626 5.60 -21.76 -48.58
C ALA A 626 4.23 -21.43 -47.95
N PHE A 627 4.16 -20.37 -47.11
CA PHE A 627 2.87 -19.90 -46.58
C PHE A 627 1.95 -19.36 -47.67
N VAL A 628 2.47 -18.62 -48.63
CA VAL A 628 1.68 -18.11 -49.77
C VAL A 628 1.14 -19.27 -50.60
N GLU A 629 1.97 -20.27 -50.91
CA GLU A 629 1.56 -21.48 -51.63
C GLU A 629 0.47 -22.24 -50.86
N TYR A 630 0.68 -22.50 -49.56
CA TYR A 630 -0.31 -23.16 -48.71
C TYR A 630 -1.66 -22.42 -48.65
N ILE A 631 -1.63 -21.09 -48.56
CA ILE A 631 -2.83 -20.25 -48.55
C ILE A 631 -3.54 -20.31 -49.91
N ASN A 632 -2.80 -20.30 -51.01
CA ASN A 632 -3.36 -20.42 -52.35
C ASN A 632 -4.02 -21.80 -52.54
N ASP A 633 -3.36 -22.88 -52.13
CA ASP A 633 -3.93 -24.23 -52.17
C ASP A 633 -5.20 -24.33 -51.32
N SER A 634 -5.18 -23.74 -50.12
CA SER A 634 -6.35 -23.67 -49.23
C SER A 634 -7.50 -22.88 -49.87
N ASN A 635 -7.21 -21.78 -50.57
CA ASN A 635 -8.21 -21.01 -51.30
C ASN A 635 -8.82 -21.81 -52.45
N GLU A 636 -8.01 -22.58 -53.20
CA GLU A 636 -8.52 -23.46 -54.27
C GLU A 636 -9.42 -24.56 -53.71
N ILE A 637 -9.03 -25.22 -52.60
CA ILE A 637 -9.89 -26.20 -51.91
C ILE A 637 -11.23 -25.57 -51.48
N LEU A 638 -11.20 -24.35 -50.95
CA LEU A 638 -12.40 -23.63 -50.53
C LEU A 638 -13.28 -23.25 -51.73
N LYS A 639 -12.70 -22.88 -52.88
CA LYS A 639 -13.45 -22.66 -54.12
C LYS A 639 -14.13 -23.94 -54.58
N HIS A 640 -13.44 -25.08 -54.54
CA HIS A 640 -14.01 -26.37 -54.90
C HIS A 640 -15.16 -26.80 -53.97
N ARG A 641 -15.05 -26.59 -52.65
CA ARG A 641 -16.16 -26.86 -51.71
C ARG A 641 -17.37 -25.93 -51.91
N ARG A 642 -17.15 -24.70 -52.35
CA ARG A 642 -18.25 -23.74 -52.64
C ARG A 642 -19.05 -24.11 -53.89
N LEU A 643 -18.40 -24.69 -54.90
CA LEU A 643 -19.13 -25.25 -56.05
C LEU A 643 -20.17 -26.30 -55.62
N THR A 644 -20.00 -26.90 -54.43
CA THR A 644 -20.93 -27.88 -53.84
C THR A 644 -21.92 -27.29 -52.81
N ARG A 645 -21.70 -26.07 -52.28
CA ARG A 645 -22.57 -25.41 -51.29
C ARG A 645 -22.73 -23.91 -51.57
N SER A 646 -23.96 -23.50 -51.85
CA SER A 646 -24.38 -22.12 -52.17
C SER A 646 -24.43 -21.20 -50.93
N GLU A 647 -23.30 -20.93 -50.26
CA GLU A 647 -23.27 -19.99 -49.12
C GLU A 647 -22.20 -18.87 -49.28
N GLY A 648 -22.65 -17.75 -49.86
CA GLY A 648 -22.06 -16.41 -49.69
C GLY A 648 -20.83 -16.03 -50.55
N PRO A 649 -20.42 -14.75 -50.52
CA PRO A 649 -19.42 -14.18 -51.43
C PRO A 649 -18.02 -14.80 -51.27
N ALA A 650 -17.29 -14.92 -52.38
CA ALA A 650 -15.94 -15.46 -52.47
C ALA A 650 -14.94 -14.66 -51.63
N PHE A 651 -14.37 -15.32 -50.61
CA PHE A 651 -13.37 -14.72 -49.76
C PHE A 651 -12.04 -15.41 -50.06
N ASN A 652 -11.12 -14.66 -50.65
CA ASN A 652 -9.77 -15.15 -50.91
C ASN A 652 -8.90 -14.69 -49.74
N TYR A 653 -8.35 -15.64 -49.00
CA TYR A 653 -7.37 -15.32 -47.97
C TYR A 653 -6.07 -14.94 -48.65
N ALA A 654 -5.53 -13.78 -48.29
CA ALA A 654 -4.18 -13.38 -48.68
C ALA A 654 -3.35 -13.25 -47.41
N LEU A 655 -2.09 -13.72 -47.46
CA LEU A 655 -1.17 -13.60 -46.33
C LEU A 655 -1.05 -12.16 -45.83
N SER A 656 -1.10 -11.19 -46.75
CA SER A 656 -1.05 -9.76 -46.48
C SER A 656 -2.21 -9.24 -45.63
N LEU A 657 -3.37 -9.92 -45.65
CA LEU A 657 -4.59 -9.52 -44.94
C LEU A 657 -4.78 -10.27 -43.63
N MET A 658 -4.14 -11.43 -43.42
CA MET A 658 -4.36 -12.28 -42.24
C MET A 658 -4.01 -11.61 -40.90
N PHE A 659 -3.06 -10.66 -40.91
CA PHE A 659 -2.64 -9.94 -39.70
C PHE A 659 -3.29 -8.56 -39.55
N SER A 660 -4.16 -8.19 -40.49
CA SER A 660 -4.86 -6.90 -40.46
C SER A 660 -5.82 -6.81 -39.27
N LEU A 661 -6.19 -5.57 -38.91
CA LEU A 661 -7.20 -5.27 -37.89
C LEU A 661 -8.43 -6.18 -37.91
N SER A 662 -8.91 -6.58 -39.10
CA SER A 662 -10.13 -7.39 -39.24
C SER A 662 -9.91 -8.91 -39.17
N HIS A 663 -8.72 -9.42 -39.50
CA HIS A 663 -8.49 -10.87 -39.62
C HIS A 663 -7.51 -11.43 -38.60
N HIS A 664 -6.77 -10.55 -37.91
CA HIS A 664 -5.86 -10.98 -36.87
C HIS A 664 -6.64 -11.80 -35.84
N VAL A 665 -6.10 -12.96 -35.44
CA VAL A 665 -6.77 -13.90 -34.53
C VAL A 665 -7.24 -13.20 -33.24
N ALA A 666 -6.41 -12.32 -32.70
CA ALA A 666 -6.73 -11.52 -31.52
C ALA A 666 -7.77 -10.41 -31.74
N LEU A 667 -7.93 -9.90 -32.98
CA LEU A 667 -8.71 -8.69 -33.27
C LEU A 667 -10.00 -8.96 -34.05
N ALA A 668 -10.12 -10.13 -34.70
CA ALA A 668 -11.25 -10.45 -35.57
C ALA A 668 -12.59 -10.39 -34.83
N ASN A 669 -12.69 -10.96 -33.63
CA ASN A 669 -13.90 -10.90 -32.81
C ASN A 669 -14.23 -9.47 -32.37
N HIS A 670 -13.21 -8.68 -32.02
CA HIS A 670 -13.38 -7.27 -31.70
C HIS A 670 -13.82 -6.46 -32.92
N SER A 671 -13.35 -6.79 -34.12
CA SER A 671 -13.77 -6.18 -35.37
C SER A 671 -15.26 -6.42 -35.65
N ALA A 672 -15.72 -7.66 -35.44
CA ALA A 672 -17.12 -8.03 -35.59
C ALA A 672 -18.00 -7.32 -34.55
N ALA A 673 -17.58 -7.28 -33.28
CA ALA A 673 -18.29 -6.56 -32.23
C ALA A 673 -18.35 -5.06 -32.50
N CYS A 674 -17.24 -4.43 -32.91
CA CYS A 674 -17.20 -3.03 -33.28
C CYS A 674 -18.19 -2.74 -34.42
N PHE A 675 -18.20 -3.56 -35.46
CA PHE A 675 -19.13 -3.39 -36.58
C PHE A 675 -20.60 -3.58 -36.15
N ALA A 676 -20.90 -4.57 -35.30
CA ALA A 676 -22.25 -4.76 -34.76
C ALA A 676 -22.74 -3.52 -33.99
N THR A 677 -21.88 -2.89 -33.18
CA THR A 677 -22.24 -1.63 -32.50
C THR A 677 -22.46 -0.47 -33.46
N LEU A 678 -21.81 -0.46 -34.63
CA LEU A 678 -22.06 0.53 -35.68
C LEU A 678 -23.41 0.28 -36.37
N GLU A 679 -23.79 -0.99 -36.60
CA GLU A 679 -25.11 -1.39 -37.12
C GLU A 679 -26.24 -1.01 -36.17
N GLU A 680 -26.08 -1.25 -34.87
CA GLU A 680 -27.04 -0.83 -33.85
C GLU A 680 -27.22 0.69 -33.80
N ARG A 681 -26.11 1.44 -33.81
CA ARG A 681 -26.15 2.93 -33.82
C ARG A 681 -26.76 3.51 -35.09
N ALA A 682 -26.65 2.80 -36.21
CA ALA A 682 -27.27 3.18 -37.47
C ALA A 682 -28.77 2.83 -37.54
N GLY A 683 -29.33 2.18 -36.50
CA GLY A 683 -30.75 1.85 -36.41
C GLY A 683 -31.20 0.77 -37.39
N ILE A 684 -30.31 -0.15 -37.76
CA ILE A 684 -30.64 -1.25 -38.66
C ILE A 684 -31.38 -2.36 -37.88
N THR A 685 -32.65 -2.60 -38.26
CA THR A 685 -33.48 -3.70 -37.77
C THR A 685 -33.01 -5.07 -38.30
N ASP A 686 -33.36 -6.16 -37.61
CA ASP A 686 -33.01 -7.56 -37.95
C ASP A 686 -33.44 -8.02 -39.36
N ASP A 687 -34.25 -7.24 -40.09
CA ASP A 687 -34.67 -7.50 -41.46
C ASP A 687 -33.60 -7.18 -42.52
N LYS A 688 -32.50 -6.50 -42.18
CA LYS A 688 -31.36 -6.27 -43.08
C LYS A 688 -30.21 -7.22 -42.78
N LEU A 689 -29.48 -7.63 -43.81
CA LEU A 689 -28.33 -8.53 -43.70
C LEU A 689 -27.26 -7.95 -42.76
N LYS A 690 -27.03 -8.63 -41.63
CA LYS A 690 -25.92 -8.37 -40.71
C LYS A 690 -24.65 -9.05 -41.22
N LEU A 691 -23.50 -8.38 -41.05
CA LEU A 691 -22.22 -8.99 -41.41
C LEU A 691 -21.80 -10.02 -40.37
N GLN A 692 -21.93 -11.31 -40.68
CA GLN A 692 -21.43 -12.39 -39.81
C GLN A 692 -19.94 -12.71 -40.00
N ARG A 693 -19.24 -12.00 -40.88
CA ARG A 693 -17.87 -12.30 -41.32
C ARG A 693 -16.93 -11.11 -41.04
N PRO A 694 -15.59 -11.33 -41.04
CA PRO A 694 -14.62 -10.26 -40.86
C PRO A 694 -14.81 -9.10 -41.84
N VAL A 695 -14.79 -7.87 -41.32
CA VAL A 695 -15.02 -6.67 -42.12
C VAL A 695 -13.86 -6.49 -43.11
N THR A 696 -14.15 -6.46 -44.40
CA THR A 696 -13.18 -6.14 -45.46
C THR A 696 -13.71 -5.10 -46.40
N GLN A 697 -12.82 -4.46 -47.15
CA GLN A 697 -13.22 -3.55 -48.22
C GLN A 697 -14.26 -4.20 -49.17
N LYS A 698 -14.01 -5.44 -49.61
CA LYS A 698 -14.97 -6.17 -50.48
C LYS A 698 -16.28 -6.49 -49.77
N ALA A 699 -16.24 -6.81 -48.48
CA ALA A 699 -17.46 -7.06 -47.71
C ALA A 699 -18.28 -5.78 -47.50
N LEU A 700 -17.63 -4.63 -47.27
CA LEU A 700 -18.30 -3.33 -47.16
C LEU A 700 -18.90 -2.90 -48.51
N GLU A 701 -18.19 -3.10 -49.61
CA GLU A 701 -18.71 -2.81 -50.96
C GLU A 701 -19.90 -3.71 -51.33
N ALA A 702 -19.91 -4.98 -50.88
CA ALA A 702 -21.04 -5.88 -51.05
C ALA A 702 -22.25 -5.46 -50.20
N LEU A 703 -22.02 -5.12 -48.92
CA LEU A 703 -23.04 -4.59 -48.01
C LEU A 703 -23.69 -3.32 -48.55
N GLU A 704 -22.90 -2.40 -49.11
CA GLU A 704 -23.43 -1.17 -49.70
C GLU A 704 -24.38 -1.48 -50.87
N LYS A 705 -24.06 -2.49 -51.70
CA LYS A 705 -24.92 -2.95 -52.80
C LYS A 705 -26.18 -3.66 -52.31
N GLU A 706 -26.11 -4.35 -51.18
CA GLU A 706 -27.21 -5.11 -50.58
C GLU A 706 -28.09 -4.25 -49.64
N GLY A 707 -27.85 -2.94 -49.55
CA GLY A 707 -28.70 -1.99 -48.80
C GLY A 707 -28.36 -1.86 -47.30
N GLY A 708 -27.17 -2.31 -46.89
CA GLY A 708 -26.61 -2.15 -45.54
C GLY A 708 -26.02 -0.76 -45.25
N ILE A 709 -25.23 -0.62 -44.18
CA ILE A 709 -24.56 0.65 -43.84
C ILE A 709 -23.59 1.05 -44.95
N LYS A 710 -23.68 2.30 -45.41
CA LYS A 710 -22.66 2.90 -46.29
C LYS A 710 -21.48 3.39 -45.45
N LEU A 711 -20.35 2.70 -45.54
CA LEU A 711 -19.17 3.05 -44.75
C LEU A 711 -17.88 2.78 -45.53
N ILE A 712 -17.03 3.80 -45.65
CA ILE A 712 -15.77 3.72 -46.40
C ILE A 712 -14.74 2.95 -45.57
N TRP A 713 -13.93 2.08 -46.20
CA TRP A 713 -12.92 1.26 -45.53
C TRP A 713 -11.94 2.07 -44.64
N ALA A 714 -11.54 3.26 -45.07
CA ALA A 714 -10.66 4.12 -44.26
C ALA A 714 -11.37 4.64 -43.00
N GLU A 715 -12.64 5.02 -43.11
CA GLU A 715 -13.47 5.50 -42.01
C GLU A 715 -13.77 4.39 -41.00
N TYR A 716 -14.00 3.16 -41.49
CA TYR A 716 -14.15 1.98 -40.64
C TYR A 716 -12.95 1.78 -39.72
N ARG A 717 -11.76 1.79 -40.30
CA ARG A 717 -10.53 1.55 -39.55
C ARG A 717 -10.27 2.64 -38.51
N LEU A 718 -10.62 3.89 -38.80
CA LEU A 718 -10.56 4.99 -37.82
C LEU A 718 -11.54 4.77 -36.67
N LYS A 719 -12.80 4.47 -36.97
CA LYS A 719 -13.83 4.16 -35.97
C LYS A 719 -13.45 2.97 -35.10
N MET A 720 -12.76 1.97 -35.67
CA MET A 720 -12.25 0.82 -34.94
C MET A 720 -11.13 1.20 -33.97
N LEU A 721 -10.23 2.12 -34.34
CA LEU A 721 -9.23 2.66 -33.40
C LEU A 721 -9.91 3.44 -32.26
N ASP A 722 -10.87 4.30 -32.57
CA ASP A 722 -11.60 5.06 -31.54
C ASP A 722 -12.42 4.13 -30.63
N TRP A 723 -12.90 2.99 -31.14
CA TRP A 723 -13.55 1.95 -30.35
C TRP A 723 -12.56 1.25 -29.40
N PHE A 724 -11.34 0.95 -29.87
CA PHE A 724 -10.30 0.42 -28.98
C PHE A 724 -9.90 1.41 -27.89
N ASP A 725 -9.80 2.70 -28.23
CA ASP A 725 -9.55 3.76 -27.25
C ASP A 725 -10.67 3.81 -26.19
N GLY A 726 -11.93 3.67 -26.62
CA GLY A 726 -13.09 3.62 -25.72
C GLY A 726 -13.12 2.41 -24.77
N LEU A 727 -12.46 1.31 -25.15
CA LEU A 727 -12.26 0.14 -24.28
C LEU A 727 -11.02 0.22 -23.39
N GLY A 728 -10.23 1.30 -23.48
CA GLY A 728 -8.96 1.45 -22.76
C GLY A 728 -7.78 0.70 -23.39
N SER A 729 -7.90 0.25 -24.66
CA SER A 729 -6.81 -0.35 -25.45
C SER A 729 -6.24 0.66 -26.45
N ASP A 730 -5.69 1.76 -25.95
CA ASP A 730 -5.24 2.92 -26.73
C ASP A 730 -3.89 2.74 -27.45
N GLY A 731 -3.09 1.74 -27.07
CA GLY A 731 -1.73 1.57 -27.55
C GLY A 731 -1.59 1.41 -29.07
N ILE A 732 -2.51 0.69 -29.72
CA ILE A 732 -2.52 0.57 -31.19
C ILE A 732 -2.80 1.94 -31.84
N GLY A 733 -3.79 2.67 -31.32
CA GLY A 733 -4.13 4.01 -31.79
C GLY A 733 -2.98 5.00 -31.63
N ASN A 734 -2.34 5.00 -30.45
CA ASN A 734 -1.20 5.87 -30.12
C ASN A 734 -0.01 5.64 -31.07
N LEU A 735 0.31 4.37 -31.38
CA LEU A 735 1.38 4.05 -32.32
C LEU A 735 1.04 4.46 -33.75
N MET A 736 -0.18 4.18 -34.23
CA MET A 736 -0.57 4.53 -35.60
C MET A 736 -0.60 6.06 -35.80
N ARG A 737 -1.10 6.81 -34.82
CA ARG A 737 -1.12 8.28 -34.85
C ARG A 737 0.30 8.87 -34.76
N SER A 738 1.21 8.29 -33.98
CA SER A 738 2.59 8.80 -33.87
C SER A 738 3.42 8.53 -35.14
N THR A 739 3.10 7.46 -35.87
CA THR A 739 3.87 6.97 -37.03
C THR A 739 3.35 7.47 -38.37
N MET A 740 2.04 7.46 -38.57
CA MET A 740 1.45 7.83 -39.85
C MET A 740 1.12 9.32 -39.90
N LYS A 741 1.74 10.03 -40.85
CA LYS A 741 1.43 11.45 -41.10
C LYS A 741 -0.06 11.70 -41.35
N ALA A 742 -0.73 10.80 -42.06
CA ALA A 742 -2.15 10.90 -42.39
C ALA A 742 -3.10 10.72 -41.18
N LEU A 743 -2.61 10.19 -40.05
CA LEU A 743 -3.38 9.94 -38.84
C LEU A 743 -2.98 10.85 -37.67
N ARG A 744 -1.97 11.72 -37.85
CA ARG A 744 -1.65 12.73 -36.86
C ARG A 744 -2.82 13.69 -36.81
N LYS A 745 -3.50 13.76 -35.65
CA LYS A 745 -4.34 14.91 -35.36
C LYS A 745 -3.38 16.09 -35.32
N ASP A 746 -3.51 17.02 -36.27
CA ASP A 746 -2.87 18.33 -36.13
C ASP A 746 -3.32 18.86 -34.77
N GLY A 747 -2.33 19.10 -33.90
CA GLY A 747 -2.54 19.40 -32.48
C GLY A 747 -3.36 20.67 -32.26
#